data_AF-A0A8B8CJP8-F1
#
_entry.id   AF-A0A8B8CJP8-F1
#
_cell.length_a   1.000
_cell.length_b   1.000
_cell.length_c   1.000
_cell.angle_alpha   90.00
_cell.angle_beta   90.00
_cell.angle_gamma   90.00
#
_symmetry.space_group_name_H-M   'P 1'
#
loop_
_entity.id
_entity.type
_entity.pdbx_description
1 polymer ?
#
loop_
_entity_poly.entity_id
_entity_poly.type
_entity_poly.pdbx_seq_one_letter_code
_entity_poly.pdbx_strand_id
1 'polypeptide(L)'
;MYTALLCLIIACSWSEINGQFRPPTRPPTTVFTIPTFPTSFNLPTLPPKLMEFKCPMECPVCQSLNNTQTKPCMAVDMYGDVQADFEKTLTLRQKALLREIKDLGSFKANLESRTCTGMVRHIEVYGTMDRTVRDKLKEFLQDPTAVTPDDLKKFPKEVFTSLSEKNGTSVFRNMNRAQRVVLCKNLRYTDCLTRMLISKKIDCARALLDSGLTIAPEDAKILMSVRGCRTWSRDKWNMTLNNFPEILNAECLWAAPTDILLDNMGVLKGKCSDFSKRDIAVFANITSVKIKEKKTRGTIDPTEKQDWIDLLSTCGADPSFFNDVLDPKEALKSVDLSKSSRAEKIKFVEDALKTVKPSDFSKDEIVNAVGALANDRKILRQMNASAIEGAACEVCSKSASIDKSDMRKFAEVVMEQPSFRDPSAFDSSTFACMGCMMAYMKKSSFETIPDATLRSAITAGNVKDMKMSSKKMGKKVLENAKSAFSKPNGDFSDAELRKMKGALGALEPADIDKIPDASFTIDVLKDFEEAFSSEDNPKKSLKSKIVDKVKKQAGGIAKLIENGLGKELSPADLDDAPISSFPDLTGENGESTIKCNRKQARVLMKKVKNSLGDINGTDSNFTLKRLVNMKPLLSGLEDGDLKKIEQDGTFSDKLHTIAKAPDMSREQLKTLADMYKDYSKIESTDETSFSSSIDSNTVDNMAPQILAMLSKVTLKKFGTANCDAVVQRLAEADDKKLTKDELKEKFEFIKECKGKTSGTLTADDLTEAGNTLCGMDSAAPDRMDADALEKIAPILQKCNLDPSTRQKIASNIVSKMSLTDTSQITSSGFMVLGNFITELSDTQLASMDKDTVSDVTDKVMESFKDSEETRKERKKNAVSKEAESSEESSFKQGKKKLVEFVIGVKEAIGARQASGRRRRSTASLKCTDLTSIGASGLSALTTTQISNIQDQDFLDCAELLGSVTDWSDAQKEALVAVAKRSTVWNTPSTWATSSVYSAGSFLAGLTTSEINTLSINLDAVSRMGTFSDWSDSKKQAVFSRWLAYEKSSDASTITSSELRSLGHMTCGASTSHISAIPSSVYKASADTVGEVTTCSEFQLQQWITHAKTEYGSDVTLWDSATITNVGIVIGGLTATEISTLSASQIDSIAAYDISYIPPTAFSGFTTTQIYTFDPSQAQASTSSQRSALGADQLSALSSVAGVSYSNTAAGIQCSLLMALLLSAVAHFLHRM
;
A
#
# COMPACT_ATOMS: atom_id res chain seq x y z
N MET A 1 31.18 6.46 -44.40
CA MET A 1 30.33 5.40 -43.81
C MET A 1 29.14 5.96 -43.04
N TYR A 2 29.31 6.82 -42.01
CA TYR A 2 28.19 7.34 -41.20
C TYR A 2 26.96 7.87 -41.97
N THR A 3 27.15 8.52 -43.12
CA THR A 3 26.06 9.05 -43.96
C THR A 3 25.18 7.98 -44.63
N ALA A 4 25.70 6.78 -44.89
CA ALA A 4 24.91 5.68 -45.46
C ALA A 4 23.96 5.06 -44.43
N LEU A 5 24.32 5.12 -43.14
CA LEU A 5 23.55 4.53 -42.05
C LEU A 5 22.24 5.29 -41.80
N LEU A 6 22.25 6.62 -41.87
CA LEU A 6 21.05 7.45 -41.70
C LEU A 6 19.99 7.20 -42.79
N CYS A 7 20.41 7.01 -44.04
CA CYS A 7 19.49 6.88 -45.17
C CYS A 7 18.63 5.60 -45.11
N LEU A 8 19.17 4.51 -44.55
CA LEU A 8 18.43 3.26 -44.35
C LEU A 8 17.42 3.32 -43.20
N ILE A 9 17.70 4.09 -42.14
CA ILE A 9 16.80 4.24 -40.98
C ILE A 9 15.56 5.08 -41.34
N ILE A 10 15.73 6.11 -42.18
CA ILE A 10 14.63 6.99 -42.62
C ILE A 10 13.64 6.26 -43.54
N ALA A 11 14.11 5.27 -44.33
CA ALA A 11 13.30 4.57 -45.33
C ALA A 11 12.17 3.69 -44.75
N CYS A 12 12.30 3.17 -43.53
CA CYS A 12 11.27 2.31 -42.91
C CYS A 12 10.12 3.08 -42.24
N SER A 13 10.23 4.41 -42.10
CA SER A 13 9.43 5.18 -41.14
C SER A 13 8.26 5.98 -41.75
N TRP A 14 7.86 5.70 -43.00
CA TRP A 14 7.14 6.69 -43.83
C TRP A 14 5.98 6.16 -44.70
N SER A 15 5.42 4.97 -44.42
CA SER A 15 4.39 4.35 -45.30
C SER A 15 2.98 4.17 -44.71
N GLU A 16 2.75 4.36 -43.40
CA GLU A 16 1.46 3.98 -42.77
C GLU A 16 0.63 5.16 -42.20
N ILE A 17 1.15 6.38 -42.17
CA ILE A 17 0.46 7.53 -41.52
C ILE A 17 0.32 8.71 -42.50
N ASN A 18 -0.79 8.74 -43.26
CA ASN A 18 -1.61 9.94 -43.52
C ASN A 18 -2.80 9.67 -44.47
N GLY A 19 -4.02 9.65 -43.92
CA GLY A 19 -5.27 9.78 -44.68
C GLY A 19 -6.02 11.04 -44.22
N GLN A 20 -5.96 12.11 -45.00
CA GLN A 20 -6.62 13.39 -44.65
C GLN A 20 -8.11 13.39 -45.05
N PHE A 21 -8.95 14.19 -44.38
CA PHE A 21 -9.63 15.34 -45.01
C PHE A 21 -10.18 16.35 -43.96
N ARG A 22 -10.86 17.41 -44.40
CA ARG A 22 -10.96 18.72 -43.70
C ARG A 22 -12.39 19.15 -43.29
N PRO A 23 -12.55 20.03 -42.28
CA PRO A 23 -13.80 20.77 -41.94
C PRO A 23 -13.88 22.11 -42.74
N PRO A 24 -14.72 23.15 -42.42
CA PRO A 24 -15.80 23.32 -41.42
C PRO A 24 -17.10 23.99 -41.96
N THR A 25 -18.07 24.33 -41.08
CA THR A 25 -18.98 25.53 -41.23
C THR A 25 -19.67 25.92 -39.91
N ARG A 26 -20.19 27.16 -39.80
CA ARG A 26 -20.71 27.85 -38.58
C ARG A 26 -21.54 29.11 -38.99
N PRO A 27 -22.24 29.85 -38.09
CA PRO A 27 -22.72 29.55 -36.74
C PRO A 27 -24.28 29.41 -36.73
N PRO A 28 -25.21 30.31 -36.30
CA PRO A 28 -25.14 31.66 -35.69
C PRO A 28 -25.87 31.84 -34.32
N THR A 29 -26.20 33.09 -34.01
CA THR A 29 -27.05 33.74 -32.97
C THR A 29 -28.43 33.10 -32.70
N THR A 30 -29.09 33.19 -31.53
CA THR A 30 -29.30 34.29 -30.52
C THR A 30 -29.96 33.71 -29.22
N VAL A 31 -29.98 34.28 -28.00
CA VAL A 31 -29.15 35.30 -27.27
C VAL A 31 -29.59 35.44 -25.77
N PHE A 32 -28.65 35.74 -24.86
CA PHE A 32 -28.75 36.38 -23.51
C PHE A 32 -29.39 35.72 -22.24
N THR A 33 -28.65 35.88 -21.13
CA THR A 33 -29.02 36.01 -19.69
C THR A 33 -29.76 34.86 -18.96
N ILE A 34 -29.24 34.18 -17.92
CA ILE A 34 -28.54 34.60 -16.65
C ILE A 34 -29.48 35.38 -15.72
N PRO A 35 -29.57 35.12 -14.38
CA PRO A 35 -28.91 34.11 -13.52
C PRO A 35 -29.94 33.02 -13.06
N THR A 36 -29.89 32.22 -11.98
CA THR A 36 -29.12 32.19 -10.71
C THR A 36 -28.78 30.77 -10.19
N PHE A 37 -27.58 30.65 -9.61
CA PHE A 37 -27.14 29.74 -8.54
C PHE A 37 -28.02 29.77 -7.25
N PRO A 38 -27.77 28.96 -6.18
CA PRO A 38 -26.85 27.80 -6.03
C PRO A 38 -27.46 26.58 -5.28
N THR A 39 -26.61 25.58 -4.96
CA THR A 39 -26.60 24.76 -3.71
C THR A 39 -27.94 24.17 -3.22
N SER A 40 -28.22 22.88 -3.45
CA SER A 40 -27.70 21.74 -2.67
C SER A 40 -28.14 21.69 -1.19
N PHE A 41 -28.77 20.59 -0.78
CA PHE A 41 -28.51 19.99 0.54
C PHE A 41 -28.46 18.46 0.48
N ASN A 42 -27.37 18.05 -0.15
CA ASN A 42 -26.67 16.78 -0.16
C ASN A 42 -26.70 16.01 1.20
N LEU A 43 -26.55 14.67 1.13
CA LEU A 43 -26.99 13.63 2.09
C LEU A 43 -26.51 13.72 3.58
N PRO A 44 -27.28 13.18 4.56
CA PRO A 44 -26.87 13.00 5.97
C PRO A 44 -26.47 11.55 6.36
N THR A 45 -26.20 11.29 7.65
CA THR A 45 -25.36 10.16 8.16
C THR A 45 -25.98 9.32 9.31
N LEU A 46 -25.22 8.35 9.87
CA LEU A 46 -25.51 7.28 10.89
C LEU A 46 -26.12 7.69 12.29
N PRO A 47 -25.94 6.90 13.38
CA PRO A 47 -26.48 7.13 14.76
C PRO A 47 -25.37 7.40 15.82
N PRO A 48 -25.69 7.43 17.15
CA PRO A 48 -24.94 6.58 18.09
C PRO A 48 -25.83 6.06 19.25
N LYS A 49 -25.15 5.69 20.34
CA LYS A 49 -25.55 5.89 21.75
C LYS A 49 -26.54 7.07 21.98
N LEU A 50 -27.83 6.79 21.83
CA LEU A 50 -28.98 7.69 22.10
C LEU A 50 -29.17 8.93 21.19
N MET A 51 -28.74 8.85 19.94
CA MET A 51 -29.49 9.43 18.83
C MET A 51 -29.60 8.44 17.68
N GLU A 52 -30.69 8.52 16.94
CA GLU A 52 -30.87 7.93 15.61
C GLU A 52 -32.32 8.20 15.20
N PHE A 53 -32.57 8.77 14.03
CA PHE A 53 -33.61 8.25 13.11
C PHE A 53 -33.46 8.93 11.75
N LYS A 54 -33.07 8.13 10.76
CA LYS A 54 -32.60 8.63 9.46
C LYS A 54 -33.69 9.16 8.54
N CYS A 55 -33.22 9.83 7.48
CA CYS A 55 -33.90 10.51 6.37
C CYS A 55 -33.97 12.04 6.54
N PRO A 56 -33.80 12.86 5.47
CA PRO A 56 -33.53 12.51 4.04
C PRO A 56 -32.12 11.92 3.81
N MET A 57 -31.63 11.58 2.60
CA MET A 57 -32.25 11.64 1.26
C MET A 57 -32.60 10.28 0.65
N GLU A 58 -32.33 9.14 1.31
CA GLU A 58 -32.81 7.80 0.92
C GLU A 58 -34.34 7.70 1.09
N CYS A 59 -35.10 8.50 0.33
CA CYS A 59 -36.55 8.55 0.37
C CYS A 59 -37.11 8.27 -1.04
N PRO A 60 -37.29 6.98 -1.41
CA PRO A 60 -37.88 6.59 -2.69
C PRO A 60 -39.26 7.23 -2.96
N VAL A 61 -39.98 7.68 -1.92
CA VAL A 61 -41.26 8.39 -2.03
C VAL A 61 -41.11 9.70 -2.84
N CYS A 62 -40.00 10.44 -2.68
CA CYS A 62 -39.78 11.68 -3.43
C CYS A 62 -39.46 11.41 -4.91
N GLN A 63 -38.76 10.33 -5.24
CA GLN A 63 -38.40 9.98 -6.62
C GLN A 63 -39.57 9.28 -7.35
N SER A 64 -40.31 8.39 -6.68
CA SER A 64 -41.47 7.68 -7.25
C SER A 64 -42.66 8.59 -7.58
N LEU A 65 -42.86 9.67 -6.82
CA LEU A 65 -43.83 10.73 -7.14
C LEU A 65 -43.49 11.50 -8.44
N ASN A 66 -42.24 11.46 -8.89
CA ASN A 66 -41.80 12.15 -10.11
C ASN A 66 -41.73 11.21 -11.34
N ASN A 67 -41.91 9.90 -11.15
CA ASN A 67 -41.70 8.87 -12.19
C ASN A 67 -42.93 7.97 -12.44
N THR A 68 -44.11 8.36 -11.96
CA THR A 68 -45.40 7.70 -12.29
C THR A 68 -46.22 8.59 -13.23
N GLN A 69 -46.41 8.16 -14.49
CA GLN A 69 -47.17 8.90 -15.52
C GLN A 69 -48.70 8.88 -15.33
N THR A 70 -49.17 8.85 -14.09
CA THR A 70 -50.58 8.89 -13.71
C THR A 70 -50.79 10.02 -12.71
N LYS A 71 -51.43 11.13 -13.13
CA LYS A 71 -51.70 12.28 -12.27
C LYS A 71 -52.39 11.82 -10.97
N PRO A 72 -51.78 11.97 -9.79
CA PRO A 72 -52.45 11.61 -8.54
C PRO A 72 -53.63 12.56 -8.31
N CYS A 73 -54.76 12.04 -7.82
CA CYS A 73 -55.86 12.88 -7.39
C CYS A 73 -55.41 13.75 -6.21
N MET A 74 -55.66 15.06 -6.32
CA MET A 74 -55.22 16.06 -5.34
C MET A 74 -56.36 16.42 -4.40
N ALA A 75 -56.08 16.38 -3.09
CA ALA A 75 -57.01 16.80 -2.06
C ALA A 75 -57.22 18.31 -2.01
N VAL A 76 -56.20 19.08 -2.45
CA VAL A 76 -56.20 20.54 -2.42
C VAL A 76 -55.88 21.13 -3.79
N ASP A 77 -56.30 22.38 -4.01
CA ASP A 77 -56.03 23.13 -5.23
C ASP A 77 -54.61 23.75 -5.25
N MET A 78 -54.39 24.73 -6.13
CA MET A 78 -53.11 25.43 -6.23
C MET A 78 -52.82 26.40 -5.07
N TYR A 79 -53.86 26.96 -4.44
CA TYR A 79 -53.77 27.89 -3.30
C TYR A 79 -53.58 27.15 -1.98
N GLY A 80 -54.06 25.91 -1.90
CA GLY A 80 -53.98 25.02 -0.74
C GLY A 80 -55.34 24.69 -0.13
N ASP A 81 -56.43 25.18 -0.72
CA ASP A 81 -57.79 24.95 -0.27
C ASP A 81 -58.29 23.58 -0.71
N VAL A 82 -59.11 22.93 0.13
CA VAL A 82 -59.59 21.56 -0.12
C VAL A 82 -60.54 21.55 -1.31
N GLN A 83 -60.24 20.73 -2.32
CA GLN A 83 -61.06 20.64 -3.53
C GLN A 83 -62.45 20.09 -3.18
N ALA A 84 -63.50 20.76 -3.67
CA ALA A 84 -64.88 20.35 -3.41
C ALA A 84 -65.19 18.92 -3.87
N ASP A 85 -64.53 18.44 -4.93
CA ASP A 85 -64.70 17.07 -5.42
C ASP A 85 -64.00 16.02 -4.56
N PHE A 86 -62.81 16.32 -4.01
CA PHE A 86 -62.23 15.48 -2.97
C PHE A 86 -63.10 15.48 -1.70
N GLU A 87 -63.55 16.66 -1.25
CA GLU A 87 -64.40 16.73 -0.04
C GLU A 87 -65.71 15.96 -0.22
N LYS A 88 -66.28 15.88 -1.44
CA LYS A 88 -67.41 14.97 -1.74
C LYS A 88 -67.09 13.50 -1.44
N THR A 89 -65.90 13.00 -1.77
CA THR A 89 -65.50 11.58 -1.54
C THR A 89 -65.40 11.16 -0.07
N LEU A 90 -65.23 12.13 0.85
CA LEU A 90 -65.05 11.83 2.27
C LEU A 90 -66.33 11.33 2.96
N THR A 91 -66.21 10.40 3.90
CA THR A 91 -67.30 9.97 4.78
C THR A 91 -67.79 11.12 5.69
N LEU A 92 -69.00 11.00 6.26
CA LEU A 92 -69.52 11.99 7.21
C LEU A 92 -68.60 12.20 8.43
N ARG A 93 -67.92 11.15 8.91
CA ARG A 93 -66.92 11.24 9.99
C ARG A 93 -65.68 12.03 9.55
N GLN A 94 -65.10 11.71 8.40
CA GLN A 94 -63.96 12.44 7.84
C GLN A 94 -64.31 13.91 7.55
N LYS A 95 -65.54 14.20 7.07
CA LYS A 95 -66.07 15.58 6.87
C LYS A 95 -66.29 16.37 8.17
N ALA A 96 -66.45 15.71 9.32
CA ALA A 96 -66.50 16.37 10.63
C ALA A 96 -65.08 16.65 11.14
N LEU A 97 -64.21 15.65 11.10
CA LEU A 97 -62.81 15.75 11.50
C LEU A 97 -62.03 16.78 10.65
N LEU A 98 -62.26 16.84 9.34
CA LEU A 98 -61.67 17.84 8.46
C LEU A 98 -62.11 19.27 8.82
N ARG A 99 -63.33 19.46 9.35
CA ARG A 99 -63.74 20.76 9.90
C ARG A 99 -63.01 21.05 11.20
N GLU A 100 -62.96 20.11 12.15
CA GLU A 100 -62.17 20.27 13.38
C GLU A 100 -60.68 20.61 13.09
N ILE A 101 -60.10 20.10 12.00
CA ILE A 101 -58.74 20.42 11.52
C ILE A 101 -58.68 21.84 10.91
N LYS A 102 -59.61 22.22 10.02
CA LYS A 102 -59.71 23.59 9.47
C LYS A 102 -59.89 24.62 10.59
N ASP A 103 -60.67 24.28 11.61
CA ASP A 103 -60.96 25.08 12.81
C ASP A 103 -59.75 25.25 13.75
N LEU A 104 -58.62 24.56 13.52
CA LEU A 104 -57.32 24.89 14.15
C LEU A 104 -56.71 26.20 13.64
N GLY A 105 -57.44 26.93 12.77
CA GLY A 105 -57.15 28.32 12.39
C GLY A 105 -55.86 28.54 11.61
N SER A 106 -55.17 27.46 11.22
CA SER A 106 -53.82 27.54 10.65
C SER A 106 -53.36 26.28 9.90
N PHE A 107 -54.26 25.35 9.57
CA PHE A 107 -53.90 24.16 8.77
C PHE A 107 -53.56 24.54 7.32
N LYS A 108 -52.37 24.15 6.86
CA LYS A 108 -51.93 24.25 5.46
C LYS A 108 -51.37 22.91 5.01
N ALA A 109 -51.87 22.40 3.88
CA ALA A 109 -51.46 21.10 3.36
C ALA A 109 -49.96 21.05 3.00
N ASN A 110 -49.24 20.13 3.64
CA ASN A 110 -47.86 19.75 3.32
C ASN A 110 -47.84 18.80 2.10
N LEU A 111 -46.65 18.49 1.56
CA LEU A 111 -46.50 17.69 0.33
C LEU A 111 -47.27 16.35 0.33
N GLU A 112 -47.29 15.61 1.45
CA GLU A 112 -48.05 14.36 1.56
C GLU A 112 -49.57 14.61 1.55
N SER A 113 -50.03 15.55 2.38
CA SER A 113 -51.45 15.90 2.53
C SER A 113 -52.05 16.69 1.35
N ARG A 114 -51.28 17.04 0.31
CA ARG A 114 -51.87 17.54 -0.95
C ARG A 114 -52.52 16.43 -1.79
N THR A 115 -52.15 15.16 -1.59
CA THR A 115 -52.77 14.02 -2.27
C THR A 115 -54.08 13.59 -1.59
N CYS A 116 -55.03 13.02 -2.33
CA CYS A 116 -56.26 12.47 -1.73
C CYS A 116 -55.96 11.44 -0.62
N THR A 117 -55.04 10.50 -0.88
CA THR A 117 -54.65 9.46 0.07
C THR A 117 -53.97 10.03 1.32
N GLY A 118 -53.02 10.96 1.16
CA GLY A 118 -52.32 11.59 2.28
C GLY A 118 -53.22 12.50 3.13
N MET A 119 -54.18 13.18 2.51
CA MET A 119 -55.18 13.96 3.25
C MET A 119 -56.13 13.06 4.05
N VAL A 120 -56.63 11.97 3.46
CA VAL A 120 -57.43 10.97 4.20
C VAL A 120 -56.65 10.44 5.40
N ARG A 121 -55.38 10.03 5.20
CA ARG A 121 -54.49 9.58 6.28
C ARG A 121 -54.36 10.61 7.41
N HIS A 122 -54.19 11.89 7.07
CA HIS A 122 -54.07 12.96 8.06
C HIS A 122 -55.37 13.19 8.85
N ILE A 123 -56.52 13.20 8.16
CA ILE A 123 -57.85 13.29 8.78
C ILE A 123 -58.10 12.12 9.73
N GLU A 124 -57.68 10.91 9.36
CA GLU A 124 -57.85 9.69 10.15
C GLU A 124 -56.94 9.65 11.38
N VAL A 125 -55.67 10.06 11.26
CA VAL A 125 -54.77 10.22 12.41
C VAL A 125 -55.36 11.19 13.43
N TYR A 126 -55.82 12.37 13.01
CA TYR A 126 -56.51 13.31 13.90
C TYR A 126 -57.80 12.72 14.53
N GLY A 127 -58.45 11.82 13.78
CA GLY A 127 -59.64 11.07 14.16
C GLY A 127 -59.45 9.90 15.12
N THR A 128 -58.21 9.50 15.45
CA THR A 128 -57.92 8.48 16.48
C THR A 128 -57.64 9.06 17.87
N MET A 129 -57.46 10.38 18.00
CA MET A 129 -57.27 11.03 19.30
C MET A 129 -58.54 11.03 20.15
N ASP A 130 -58.35 10.93 21.47
CA ASP A 130 -59.37 11.29 22.45
C ASP A 130 -59.73 12.78 22.35
N ARG A 131 -60.98 13.10 22.65
CA ARG A 131 -61.51 14.48 22.59
C ARG A 131 -60.70 15.45 23.46
N THR A 132 -60.35 15.04 24.68
CA THR A 132 -59.50 15.80 25.61
C THR A 132 -58.07 16.02 25.09
N VAL A 133 -57.55 15.17 24.20
CA VAL A 133 -56.25 15.40 23.55
C VAL A 133 -56.40 16.41 22.40
N ARG A 134 -57.49 16.36 21.63
CA ARG A 134 -57.80 17.38 20.61
C ARG A 134 -58.06 18.76 21.22
N ASP A 135 -58.70 18.83 22.38
CA ASP A 135 -58.99 20.09 23.04
C ASP A 135 -57.71 20.71 23.65
N LYS A 136 -56.85 19.93 24.33
CA LYS A 136 -55.50 20.37 24.72
C LYS A 136 -54.62 20.80 23.53
N LEU A 137 -54.79 20.17 22.36
CA LEU A 137 -54.07 20.56 21.14
C LEU A 137 -54.54 21.93 20.63
N LYS A 138 -55.82 22.28 20.78
CA LYS A 138 -56.33 23.63 20.45
C LYS A 138 -55.77 24.69 21.40
N GLU A 139 -55.76 24.40 22.71
CA GLU A 139 -55.15 25.27 23.74
C GLU A 139 -53.66 25.53 23.42
N PHE A 140 -52.89 24.47 23.16
CA PHE A 140 -51.46 24.55 22.82
C PHE A 140 -51.14 25.42 21.60
N LEU A 141 -52.00 25.39 20.57
CA LEU A 141 -51.79 26.18 19.35
C LEU A 141 -52.14 27.66 19.52
N GLN A 142 -52.82 28.03 20.61
CA GLN A 142 -53.06 29.42 21.02
C GLN A 142 -51.98 29.89 21.99
N ASP A 143 -51.70 29.10 23.03
CA ASP A 143 -50.64 29.34 24.02
C ASP A 143 -49.84 28.05 24.31
N PRO A 144 -48.59 27.95 23.83
CA PRO A 144 -47.72 26.81 24.12
C PRO A 144 -47.42 26.59 25.61
N THR A 145 -47.62 27.58 26.47
CA THR A 145 -47.37 27.45 27.92
C THR A 145 -48.51 26.74 28.66
N ALA A 146 -49.71 26.66 28.08
CA ALA A 146 -50.88 26.01 28.68
C ALA A 146 -50.76 24.48 28.82
N VAL A 147 -49.75 23.85 28.19
CA VAL A 147 -49.68 22.38 28.04
C VAL A 147 -48.34 21.82 28.50
N THR A 148 -48.38 20.75 29.30
CA THR A 148 -47.20 20.12 29.89
C THR A 148 -46.35 19.38 28.85
N PRO A 149 -45.03 19.15 29.11
CA PRO A 149 -44.22 18.29 28.26
C PRO A 149 -44.78 16.85 28.14
N ASP A 150 -45.49 16.34 29.15
CA ASP A 150 -46.12 15.01 29.11
C ASP A 150 -47.40 14.96 28.28
N ASP A 151 -48.14 16.05 28.19
CA ASP A 151 -49.24 16.18 27.24
C ASP A 151 -48.71 16.35 25.79
N LEU A 152 -47.61 17.07 25.60
CA LEU A 152 -46.94 17.23 24.30
C LEU A 152 -46.46 15.88 23.69
N LYS A 153 -46.25 14.85 24.53
CA LYS A 153 -45.99 13.48 24.08
C LYS A 153 -47.18 12.88 23.33
N LYS A 154 -48.42 13.22 23.74
CA LYS A 154 -49.68 12.67 23.23
C LYS A 154 -50.14 13.29 21.91
N PHE A 155 -49.56 14.42 21.51
CA PHE A 155 -49.92 15.10 20.25
C PHE A 155 -49.29 14.43 19.02
N PRO A 156 -50.01 14.34 17.89
CA PRO A 156 -49.46 13.94 16.59
C PRO A 156 -48.33 14.88 16.18
N LYS A 157 -47.31 14.39 15.48
CA LYS A 157 -46.19 15.22 15.03
C LYS A 157 -46.45 15.86 13.66
N GLU A 158 -47.27 15.19 12.88
CA GLU A 158 -47.81 15.58 11.57
C GLU A 158 -48.51 16.95 11.65
N VAL A 159 -49.26 17.23 12.72
CA VAL A 159 -49.96 18.51 12.91
C VAL A 159 -48.98 19.69 12.98
N PHE A 160 -47.83 19.54 13.66
CA PHE A 160 -46.81 20.59 13.75
C PHE A 160 -46.22 20.97 12.38
N THR A 161 -46.29 20.06 11.41
CA THR A 161 -45.83 20.29 10.02
C THR A 161 -46.86 21.01 9.16
N SER A 162 -48.15 20.88 9.53
CA SER A 162 -49.28 21.50 8.85
C SER A 162 -49.57 22.92 9.33
N LEU A 163 -48.84 23.42 10.34
CA LEU A 163 -49.04 24.76 10.87
C LEU A 163 -48.61 25.82 9.84
N SER A 164 -49.47 26.81 9.63
CA SER A 164 -49.12 28.02 8.88
C SER A 164 -47.86 28.67 9.45
N GLU A 165 -47.04 29.26 8.59
CA GLU A 165 -45.72 29.78 8.98
C GLU A 165 -45.77 30.79 10.13
N LYS A 166 -46.82 31.62 10.18
CA LYS A 166 -47.07 32.57 11.27
C LYS A 166 -47.28 31.85 12.61
N ASN A 167 -48.18 30.87 12.66
CA ASN A 167 -48.52 30.17 13.89
C ASN A 167 -47.40 29.22 14.32
N GLY A 168 -46.81 28.46 13.39
CA GLY A 168 -45.64 27.62 13.69
C GLY A 168 -44.48 28.44 14.28
N THR A 169 -44.15 29.60 13.70
CA THR A 169 -43.10 30.48 14.22
C THR A 169 -43.42 31.05 15.61
N SER A 170 -44.70 31.30 15.91
CA SER A 170 -45.14 31.69 17.26
C SER A 170 -45.01 30.53 18.26
N VAL A 171 -45.56 29.37 17.90
CA VAL A 171 -45.58 28.14 18.70
C VAL A 171 -44.16 27.68 19.07
N PHE A 172 -43.27 27.55 18.08
CA PHE A 172 -41.91 27.07 18.32
C PHE A 172 -41.04 28.06 19.11
N ARG A 173 -41.27 29.38 18.96
CA ARG A 173 -40.57 30.41 19.75
C ARG A 173 -40.95 30.36 21.23
N ASN A 174 -42.24 30.17 21.51
CA ASN A 174 -42.79 30.26 22.86
C ASN A 174 -42.71 28.94 23.66
N MET A 175 -42.33 27.82 23.02
CA MET A 175 -42.03 26.57 23.74
C MET A 175 -40.88 26.75 24.74
N ASN A 176 -41.05 26.24 25.96
CA ASN A 176 -39.97 26.13 26.93
C ASN A 176 -38.96 25.01 26.57
N ARG A 177 -37.82 24.96 27.28
CA ARG A 177 -36.73 24.00 27.03
C ARG A 177 -37.18 22.54 27.13
N ALA A 178 -38.00 22.19 28.13
CA ALA A 178 -38.49 20.83 28.32
C ALA A 178 -39.46 20.39 27.20
N GLN A 179 -40.33 21.28 26.72
CA GLN A 179 -41.20 21.05 25.58
C GLN A 179 -40.40 20.81 24.29
N ARG A 180 -39.39 21.65 24.01
CA ARG A 180 -38.48 21.47 22.86
C ARG A 180 -37.72 20.14 22.92
N VAL A 181 -37.18 19.78 24.09
CA VAL A 181 -36.53 18.47 24.32
C VAL A 181 -37.49 17.32 24.05
N VAL A 182 -38.72 17.36 24.57
CA VAL A 182 -39.72 16.29 24.30
C VAL A 182 -40.05 16.18 22.81
N LEU A 183 -40.22 17.30 22.11
CA LEU A 183 -40.54 17.25 20.68
C LEU A 183 -39.35 16.68 19.89
N CYS A 184 -38.15 17.25 20.04
CA CYS A 184 -36.95 16.83 19.32
C CYS A 184 -36.56 15.37 19.62
N LYS A 185 -36.65 14.92 20.89
CA LYS A 185 -36.38 13.51 21.27
C LYS A 185 -37.36 12.52 20.64
N ASN A 186 -38.62 12.92 20.47
CA ASN A 186 -39.67 12.06 19.92
C ASN A 186 -39.88 12.22 18.40
N LEU A 187 -39.12 13.12 17.73
CA LEU A 187 -38.94 13.07 16.27
C LEU A 187 -38.32 11.76 15.79
N ARG A 188 -37.87 10.90 16.71
CA ARG A 188 -37.46 9.52 16.43
C ARG A 188 -38.54 8.82 15.59
N TYR A 189 -39.71 8.51 16.14
CA TYR A 189 -40.68 7.61 15.48
C TYR A 189 -41.62 8.26 14.42
N THR A 190 -41.19 9.34 13.76
CA THR A 190 -41.98 10.06 12.72
C THR A 190 -41.53 9.73 11.30
N ASP A 191 -42.31 10.14 10.29
CA ASP A 191 -41.87 10.13 8.90
C ASP A 191 -40.75 11.17 8.61
N CYS A 192 -40.16 11.06 7.42
CA CYS A 192 -39.06 11.92 6.95
C CYS A 192 -39.46 13.40 6.80
N LEU A 193 -40.64 13.67 6.23
CA LEU A 193 -41.10 15.03 5.96
C LEU A 193 -41.39 15.76 7.28
N THR A 194 -42.01 15.06 8.24
CA THR A 194 -42.27 15.55 9.59
C THR A 194 -41.00 15.87 10.36
N ARG A 195 -40.00 14.98 10.35
CA ARG A 195 -38.72 15.23 11.04
C ARG A 195 -38.02 16.47 10.49
N MET A 196 -37.92 16.58 9.16
CA MET A 196 -37.25 17.69 8.49
C MET A 196 -37.94 19.05 8.72
N LEU A 197 -39.27 19.11 8.66
CA LEU A 197 -40.00 20.37 8.82
C LEU A 197 -39.93 20.90 10.27
N ILE A 198 -39.89 20.01 11.26
CA ILE A 198 -39.76 20.41 12.67
C ILE A 198 -38.30 20.76 13.01
N SER A 199 -37.31 19.97 12.57
CA SER A 199 -35.89 20.26 12.84
C SER A 199 -35.39 21.55 12.16
N LYS A 200 -35.99 21.98 11.05
CA LYS A 200 -35.71 23.29 10.43
C LYS A 200 -36.31 24.48 11.21
N LYS A 201 -37.28 24.25 12.09
CA LYS A 201 -37.98 25.30 12.86
C LYS A 201 -37.62 25.31 14.36
N ILE A 202 -36.92 24.28 14.87
CA ILE A 202 -36.37 24.22 16.23
C ILE A 202 -34.90 23.81 16.17
N ASP A 203 -34.01 24.53 16.87
CA ASP A 203 -32.61 24.14 17.10
C ASP A 203 -32.54 22.90 18.03
N CYS A 204 -32.83 21.74 17.45
CA CYS A 204 -32.83 20.46 18.16
C CYS A 204 -31.41 20.00 18.54
N ALA A 205 -30.37 20.46 17.85
CA ALA A 205 -28.97 20.17 18.22
C ALA A 205 -28.66 20.73 19.60
N ARG A 206 -28.83 22.06 19.74
CA ARG A 206 -28.61 22.77 21.00
C ARG A 206 -29.55 22.29 22.09
N ALA A 207 -30.85 22.15 21.79
CA ALA A 207 -31.83 21.71 22.79
C ALA A 207 -31.53 20.32 23.39
N LEU A 208 -30.91 19.41 22.62
CA LEU A 208 -30.59 18.06 23.10
C LEU A 208 -29.19 17.97 23.74
N LEU A 209 -28.19 18.72 23.25
CA LEU A 209 -26.92 18.94 23.96
C LEU A 209 -27.17 19.55 25.36
N ASP A 210 -27.99 20.61 25.43
CA ASP A 210 -28.43 21.25 26.67
C ASP A 210 -29.09 20.25 27.64
N SER A 211 -29.64 19.13 27.16
CA SER A 211 -30.27 18.10 28.00
C SER A 211 -29.30 17.04 28.53
N GLY A 212 -28.01 17.15 28.24
CA GLY A 212 -26.99 16.17 28.65
C GLY A 212 -27.02 14.87 27.84
N LEU A 213 -27.63 14.87 26.65
CA LEU A 213 -27.63 13.73 25.75
C LEU A 213 -26.43 13.79 24.81
N THR A 214 -25.75 12.64 24.66
CA THR A 214 -24.73 12.45 23.63
C THR A 214 -25.36 12.33 22.25
N ILE A 215 -24.77 13.02 21.28
CA ILE A 215 -25.12 13.02 19.86
C ILE A 215 -23.91 12.47 19.09
N ALA A 216 -24.12 11.89 17.91
CA ALA A 216 -23.01 11.35 17.12
C ALA A 216 -22.29 12.40 16.30
N PRO A 217 -21.06 12.09 15.83
CA PRO A 217 -20.55 12.65 14.58
C PRO A 217 -21.61 12.62 13.48
N GLU A 218 -22.26 11.47 13.35
CA GLU A 218 -23.15 11.09 12.28
C GLU A 218 -24.53 11.78 12.32
N ASP A 219 -25.22 11.81 13.47
CA ASP A 219 -26.43 12.62 13.66
C ASP A 219 -26.11 14.13 13.68
N ALA A 220 -24.96 14.53 14.25
CA ALA A 220 -24.56 15.94 14.25
C ALA A 220 -24.31 16.46 12.83
N LYS A 221 -23.75 15.67 11.90
CA LYS A 221 -23.68 16.04 10.48
C LYS A 221 -25.05 16.41 9.89
N ILE A 222 -26.13 15.72 10.30
CA ILE A 222 -27.52 16.06 9.94
C ILE A 222 -27.93 17.39 10.59
N LEU A 223 -27.87 17.45 11.92
CA LEU A 223 -28.43 18.52 12.73
C LEU A 223 -27.66 19.84 12.59
N MET A 224 -26.34 19.75 12.42
CA MET A 224 -25.44 20.87 12.18
C MET A 224 -25.38 21.25 10.70
N SER A 225 -25.82 20.39 9.76
CA SER A 225 -25.98 20.75 8.34
C SER A 225 -24.64 21.20 7.73
N VAL A 226 -23.64 20.30 7.74
CA VAL A 226 -22.21 20.60 7.49
C VAL A 226 -21.94 21.20 6.11
N ARG A 227 -22.68 20.83 5.06
CA ARG A 227 -22.57 21.47 3.73
C ARG A 227 -22.83 23.00 3.73
N GLY A 228 -23.33 23.58 4.83
CA GLY A 228 -23.51 25.03 5.02
C GLY A 228 -22.49 25.70 5.95
N CYS A 229 -21.37 25.05 6.29
CA CYS A 229 -20.40 25.55 7.27
C CYS A 229 -19.84 26.96 6.97
N ARG A 230 -19.69 27.31 5.68
CA ARG A 230 -19.31 28.64 5.19
C ARG A 230 -20.21 29.80 5.67
N THR A 231 -21.42 29.53 6.17
CA THR A 231 -22.36 30.53 6.68
C THR A 231 -22.79 30.28 8.14
N TRP A 232 -21.99 29.54 8.93
CA TRP A 232 -22.29 29.31 10.34
C TRP A 232 -21.94 30.53 11.22
N SER A 233 -22.73 30.75 12.28
CA SER A 233 -22.47 31.75 13.33
C SER A 233 -21.38 31.29 14.31
N ARG A 234 -20.82 32.23 15.11
CA ARG A 234 -19.80 31.91 16.13
C ARG A 234 -20.26 30.79 17.07
N ASP A 235 -21.47 30.93 17.61
CA ASP A 235 -22.14 29.92 18.42
C ASP A 235 -22.10 28.53 17.81
N LYS A 236 -22.42 28.42 16.51
CA LYS A 236 -22.55 27.14 15.82
C LYS A 236 -21.18 26.52 15.52
N TRP A 237 -20.19 27.34 15.17
CA TRP A 237 -18.80 26.93 15.09
C TRP A 237 -18.28 26.41 16.43
N ASN A 238 -18.39 27.20 17.51
CA ASN A 238 -17.98 26.79 18.85
C ASN A 238 -18.71 25.52 19.29
N MET A 239 -20.03 25.43 19.10
CA MET A 239 -20.80 24.23 19.48
C MET A 239 -20.34 22.98 18.70
N THR A 240 -19.93 23.14 17.42
CA THR A 240 -19.36 22.03 16.65
C THR A 240 -17.98 21.64 17.15
N LEU A 241 -17.06 22.61 17.28
CA LEU A 241 -15.66 22.35 17.68
C LEU A 241 -15.55 21.75 19.10
N ASN A 242 -16.45 22.14 20.01
CA ASN A 242 -16.45 21.62 21.39
C ASN A 242 -17.08 20.22 21.55
N ASN A 243 -17.96 19.79 20.63
CA ASN A 243 -18.77 18.56 20.82
C ASN A 243 -18.61 17.53 19.70
N PHE A 244 -18.40 17.98 18.46
CA PHE A 244 -18.38 17.17 17.24
C PHE A 244 -17.23 17.55 16.26
N PRO A 245 -15.99 17.83 16.71
CA PRO A 245 -14.92 18.29 15.81
C PRO A 245 -14.66 17.32 14.64
N GLU A 246 -14.85 16.02 14.84
CA GLU A 246 -14.72 14.96 13.83
C GLU A 246 -15.77 14.98 12.70
N ILE A 247 -16.71 15.93 12.69
CA ILE A 247 -17.63 16.16 11.56
C ILE A 247 -17.12 17.17 10.54
N LEU A 248 -16.03 17.88 10.86
CA LEU A 248 -15.46 18.92 10.03
C LEU A 248 -14.46 18.31 9.06
N ASN A 249 -14.71 18.46 7.76
CA ASN A 249 -13.74 18.17 6.72
C ASN A 249 -12.84 19.39 6.46
N ALA A 250 -11.73 19.18 5.74
CA ALA A 250 -10.84 20.24 5.28
C ALA A 250 -11.58 21.45 4.66
N GLU A 251 -12.63 21.26 3.85
CA GLU A 251 -13.38 22.38 3.23
C GLU A 251 -14.04 23.28 4.30
N CYS A 252 -14.62 22.69 5.34
CA CYS A 252 -15.19 23.45 6.45
C CYS A 252 -14.09 24.06 7.34
N LEU A 253 -12.98 23.38 7.58
CA LEU A 253 -11.85 23.94 8.32
C LEU A 253 -11.24 25.16 7.60
N TRP A 254 -11.15 25.12 6.26
CA TRP A 254 -10.82 26.27 5.42
C TRP A 254 -11.82 27.43 5.50
N ALA A 255 -13.08 27.15 5.83
CA ALA A 255 -14.14 28.15 5.98
C ALA A 255 -14.32 28.68 7.41
N ALA A 256 -13.61 28.11 8.40
CA ALA A 256 -13.75 28.47 9.80
C ALA A 256 -13.05 29.81 10.12
N PRO A 257 -13.72 30.77 10.78
CA PRO A 257 -13.08 31.99 11.25
C PRO A 257 -11.89 31.68 12.17
N THR A 258 -10.72 32.21 11.86
CA THR A 258 -9.46 31.84 12.54
C THR A 258 -9.45 32.14 14.03
N ASP A 259 -10.16 33.18 14.47
CA ASP A 259 -10.33 33.51 15.88
C ASP A 259 -11.15 32.45 16.62
N ILE A 260 -12.11 31.82 15.94
CA ILE A 260 -12.82 30.66 16.48
C ILE A 260 -11.90 29.42 16.51
N LEU A 261 -11.07 29.23 15.48
CA LEU A 261 -10.06 28.16 15.48
C LEU A 261 -9.06 28.30 16.65
N LEU A 262 -8.64 29.53 16.97
CA LEU A 262 -7.81 29.85 18.12
C LEU A 262 -8.55 29.62 19.45
N ASP A 263 -9.76 30.16 19.62
CA ASP A 263 -10.60 30.02 20.83
C ASP A 263 -10.84 28.55 21.26
N ASN A 264 -10.77 27.60 20.31
CA ASN A 264 -11.08 26.18 20.54
C ASN A 264 -9.85 25.26 20.50
N MET A 265 -8.62 25.80 20.47
CA MET A 265 -7.39 25.02 20.32
C MET A 265 -7.20 23.91 21.35
N GLY A 266 -7.47 24.18 22.63
CA GLY A 266 -7.33 23.18 23.69
C GLY A 266 -8.20 21.94 23.50
N VAL A 267 -9.37 22.07 22.83
CA VAL A 267 -10.24 20.94 22.48
C VAL A 267 -9.72 20.21 21.24
N LEU A 268 -9.27 20.95 20.22
CA LEU A 268 -8.69 20.38 19.00
C LEU A 268 -7.42 19.56 19.30
N LYS A 269 -6.59 20.01 20.25
CA LYS A 269 -5.46 19.24 20.81
C LYS A 269 -5.92 17.88 21.37
N GLY A 270 -7.00 17.86 22.16
CA GLY A 270 -7.58 16.63 22.70
C GLY A 270 -8.21 15.69 21.64
N LYS A 271 -8.19 16.10 20.36
CA LYS A 271 -8.87 15.47 19.23
C LYS A 271 -7.96 15.20 18.04
N CYS A 272 -6.65 15.35 18.19
CA CYS A 272 -5.64 15.08 17.14
C CYS A 272 -5.73 13.66 16.52
N SER A 273 -6.25 12.67 17.26
CA SER A 273 -6.50 11.30 16.77
C SER A 273 -7.62 11.20 15.72
N ASP A 274 -8.53 12.17 15.70
CA ASP A 274 -9.80 12.11 14.98
C ASP A 274 -9.72 12.90 13.64
N PHE A 275 -8.56 13.50 13.35
CA PHE A 275 -8.28 14.32 12.17
C PHE A 275 -7.29 13.65 11.22
N SER A 276 -7.42 13.89 9.90
CA SER A 276 -6.40 13.45 8.94
C SER A 276 -5.17 14.36 8.95
N LYS A 277 -4.05 13.88 8.41
CA LYS A 277 -2.86 14.73 8.18
C LYS A 277 -3.16 15.97 7.33
N ARG A 278 -4.13 15.90 6.39
CA ARG A 278 -4.54 17.04 5.56
C ARG A 278 -5.28 18.09 6.39
N ASP A 279 -6.17 17.67 7.30
CA ASP A 279 -6.89 18.56 8.20
C ASP A 279 -5.95 19.26 9.19
N ILE A 280 -4.99 18.52 9.76
CA ILE A 280 -3.96 19.05 10.68
C ILE A 280 -3.06 20.07 9.96
N ALA A 281 -2.63 19.80 8.73
CA ALA A 281 -1.82 20.74 7.95
C ALA A 281 -2.59 22.01 7.57
N VAL A 282 -3.87 21.88 7.17
CA VAL A 282 -4.77 23.02 6.90
C VAL A 282 -4.96 23.86 8.16
N PHE A 283 -5.21 23.23 9.31
CA PHE A 283 -5.37 23.91 10.58
C PHE A 283 -4.10 24.67 11.00
N ALA A 284 -2.93 24.03 10.90
CA ALA A 284 -1.63 24.64 11.19
C ALA A 284 -1.35 25.85 10.30
N ASN A 285 -1.66 25.77 8.99
CA ASN A 285 -1.43 26.86 8.04
C ASN A 285 -2.38 28.05 8.24
N ILE A 286 -3.67 27.80 8.53
CA ILE A 286 -4.65 28.88 8.79
C ILE A 286 -4.33 29.61 10.10
N THR A 287 -3.83 28.88 11.10
CA THR A 287 -3.44 29.47 12.39
C THR A 287 -2.08 30.18 12.30
N SER A 288 -1.05 29.61 11.64
CA SER A 288 0.31 30.17 11.45
C SER A 288 0.28 31.63 10.98
N VAL A 289 -0.48 31.92 9.91
CA VAL A 289 -0.60 33.25 9.30
C VAL A 289 -1.05 34.32 10.30
N LYS A 290 -2.05 34.03 11.16
CA LYS A 290 -2.59 35.05 12.08
C LYS A 290 -1.83 35.20 13.39
N ILE A 291 -1.06 34.20 13.83
CA ILE A 291 -0.08 34.46 14.90
C ILE A 291 1.19 35.11 14.37
N LYS A 292 1.57 34.92 13.09
CA LYS A 292 2.57 35.79 12.44
C LYS A 292 2.13 37.26 12.48
N GLU A 293 0.85 37.56 12.20
CA GLU A 293 0.29 38.90 12.44
C GLU A 293 0.38 39.34 13.91
N LYS A 294 -0.10 38.54 14.88
CA LYS A 294 -0.01 38.88 16.32
C LYS A 294 1.43 39.11 16.78
N LYS A 295 2.40 38.36 16.26
CA LYS A 295 3.85 38.52 16.52
C LYS A 295 4.34 39.87 16.05
N THR A 296 4.01 40.27 14.81
CA THR A 296 4.39 41.61 14.29
C THR A 296 3.74 42.77 15.04
N ARG A 297 2.64 42.53 15.77
CA ARG A 297 1.97 43.50 16.65
C ARG A 297 2.46 43.45 18.11
N GLY A 298 3.28 42.45 18.49
CA GLY A 298 3.74 42.26 19.87
C GLY A 298 2.67 41.73 20.85
N THR A 299 1.69 40.97 20.36
CA THR A 299 0.43 40.65 21.08
C THR A 299 0.16 39.16 21.27
N ILE A 300 1.20 38.32 21.38
CA ILE A 300 1.03 36.88 21.68
C ILE A 300 1.05 36.70 23.20
N ASP A 301 -0.02 36.10 23.74
CA ASP A 301 -0.08 35.71 25.15
C ASP A 301 0.73 34.41 25.40
N PRO A 302 1.41 34.24 26.56
CA PRO A 302 2.11 32.99 26.89
C PRO A 302 1.23 31.73 26.84
N THR A 303 -0.07 31.86 27.15
CA THR A 303 -1.03 30.75 27.09
C THR A 303 -1.32 30.35 25.65
N GLU A 304 -1.60 31.33 24.78
CA GLU A 304 -1.78 31.08 23.33
C GLU A 304 -0.52 30.43 22.73
N LYS A 305 0.67 30.89 23.16
CA LYS A 305 1.95 30.30 22.74
C LYS A 305 2.12 28.85 23.23
N GLN A 306 1.70 28.55 24.45
CA GLN A 306 1.79 27.19 24.99
C GLN A 306 0.79 26.25 24.33
N ASP A 307 -0.48 26.66 24.14
CA ASP A 307 -1.49 25.87 23.42
C ASP A 307 -1.04 25.53 21.99
N TRP A 308 -0.24 26.39 21.36
CA TRP A 308 0.42 26.15 20.07
C TRP A 308 1.52 25.10 20.11
N ILE A 309 2.40 25.18 21.11
CA ILE A 309 3.47 24.20 21.35
C ILE A 309 2.85 22.82 21.71
N ASP A 310 1.75 22.84 22.45
CA ASP A 310 0.97 21.68 22.84
C ASP A 310 0.20 21.06 21.66
N LEU A 311 -0.33 21.87 20.74
CA LEU A 311 -0.87 21.41 19.47
C LEU A 311 0.21 20.74 18.61
N LEU A 312 1.37 21.40 18.45
CA LEU A 312 2.52 20.91 17.70
C LEU A 312 2.95 19.51 18.18
N SER A 313 3.18 19.36 19.48
CA SER A 313 3.56 18.08 20.10
C SER A 313 2.48 17.01 19.96
N THR A 314 1.20 17.36 20.14
CA THR A 314 0.10 16.39 20.15
C THR A 314 -0.29 15.96 18.72
N CYS A 315 -0.60 16.91 17.83
CA CYS A 315 -1.05 16.66 16.46
C CYS A 315 0.09 16.36 15.47
N GLY A 316 1.32 16.81 15.72
CA GLY A 316 2.45 16.56 14.82
C GLY A 316 2.36 17.29 13.48
N ALA A 317 1.89 18.54 13.48
CA ALA A 317 1.99 19.42 12.32
C ALA A 317 3.48 19.67 11.96
N ASP A 318 3.78 19.94 10.68
CA ASP A 318 5.15 20.29 10.25
C ASP A 318 5.63 21.58 10.96
N PRO A 319 6.75 21.54 11.70
CA PRO A 319 7.34 22.72 12.33
C PRO A 319 7.71 23.84 11.35
N SER A 320 7.89 23.55 10.06
CA SER A 320 8.25 24.57 9.06
C SER A 320 7.20 25.70 8.96
N PHE A 321 5.91 25.38 9.17
CA PHE A 321 4.81 26.35 9.27
C PHE A 321 4.96 27.35 10.45
N PHE A 322 5.83 27.05 11.41
CA PHE A 322 6.01 27.78 12.66
C PHE A 322 7.38 28.46 12.79
N ASN A 323 8.26 28.34 11.79
CA ASN A 323 9.59 28.97 11.74
C ASN A 323 9.54 30.50 11.87
N ASP A 324 8.45 31.13 11.41
CA ASP A 324 8.21 32.58 11.60
C ASP A 324 7.81 32.95 13.04
N VAL A 325 7.34 31.98 13.84
CA VAL A 325 6.64 32.20 15.12
C VAL A 325 7.49 31.78 16.32
N LEU A 326 8.03 30.57 16.34
CA LEU A 326 8.86 30.04 17.44
C LEU A 326 10.37 30.25 17.15
N ASP A 327 11.19 30.20 18.20
CA ASP A 327 12.63 30.02 18.04
C ASP A 327 12.93 28.53 17.75
N PRO A 328 13.86 28.19 16.83
CA PRO A 328 14.16 26.79 16.51
C PRO A 328 14.55 25.95 17.73
N LYS A 329 15.22 26.52 18.74
CA LYS A 329 15.58 25.81 19.98
C LYS A 329 14.37 25.55 20.88
N GLU A 330 13.46 26.50 20.95
CA GLU A 330 12.21 26.37 21.71
C GLU A 330 11.29 25.31 21.08
N ALA A 331 11.22 25.28 19.75
CA ALA A 331 10.53 24.22 19.02
C ALA A 331 11.20 22.84 19.20
N LEU A 332 12.53 22.72 19.08
CA LEU A 332 13.26 21.44 19.26
C LEU A 332 13.02 20.77 20.62
N LYS A 333 12.83 21.55 21.69
CA LYS A 333 12.52 21.02 23.03
C LYS A 333 11.13 20.40 23.15
N SER A 334 10.19 20.82 22.32
CA SER A 334 8.77 20.56 22.53
C SER A 334 8.10 19.79 21.39
N VAL A 335 8.71 19.79 20.19
CA VAL A 335 8.17 19.15 18.99
C VAL A 335 8.59 17.68 18.92
N ASP A 336 7.63 16.81 18.65
CA ASP A 336 7.88 15.41 18.29
C ASP A 336 8.07 15.27 16.77
N LEU A 337 9.32 15.42 16.30
CA LEU A 337 9.71 15.36 14.88
C LEU A 337 9.48 13.99 14.21
N SER A 338 8.99 12.99 14.95
CA SER A 338 8.65 11.67 14.42
C SER A 338 7.38 11.65 13.55
N LYS A 339 6.51 12.66 13.68
CA LYS A 339 5.22 12.76 12.95
C LYS A 339 5.34 13.45 11.58
N SER A 340 6.35 14.33 11.44
CA SER A 340 6.74 15.02 10.21
C SER A 340 7.42 14.08 9.20
N SER A 341 7.49 14.46 7.92
CA SER A 341 8.23 13.68 6.93
C SER A 341 9.74 13.73 7.15
N ARG A 342 10.47 12.78 6.55
CA ARG A 342 11.94 12.68 6.68
C ARG A 342 12.67 13.87 6.05
N ALA A 343 12.09 14.53 5.04
CA ALA A 343 12.65 15.74 4.45
C ALA A 343 12.46 16.97 5.37
N GLU A 344 11.22 17.20 5.82
CA GLU A 344 10.84 18.32 6.70
C GLU A 344 11.64 18.30 8.02
N LYS A 345 11.68 17.15 8.72
CA LYS A 345 12.40 17.03 10.00
C LYS A 345 13.91 17.30 9.89
N ILE A 346 14.50 17.01 8.72
CA ILE A 346 15.92 17.27 8.45
C ILE A 346 16.13 18.75 8.07
N LYS A 347 15.32 19.30 7.17
CA LYS A 347 15.35 20.72 6.79
C LYS A 347 15.19 21.64 8.00
N PHE A 348 14.26 21.31 8.90
CA PHE A 348 14.04 22.02 10.17
C PHE A 348 15.27 21.98 11.10
N VAL A 349 15.96 20.84 11.20
CA VAL A 349 17.21 20.75 11.98
C VAL A 349 18.37 21.47 11.29
N GLU A 350 18.50 21.38 9.96
CA GLU A 350 19.45 22.15 9.16
C GLU A 350 19.24 23.67 9.31
N ASP A 351 17.99 24.12 9.45
CA ASP A 351 17.65 25.51 9.80
C ASP A 351 18.00 25.86 11.25
N ALA A 352 17.66 25.01 12.22
CA ALA A 352 17.98 25.22 13.64
C ALA A 352 19.49 25.30 13.91
N LEU A 353 20.30 24.54 13.18
CA LEU A 353 21.76 24.55 13.27
C LEU A 353 22.40 25.85 12.78
N LYS A 354 21.65 26.73 12.10
CA LYS A 354 22.09 28.09 11.74
C LYS A 354 22.08 29.05 12.94
N THR A 355 21.34 28.71 14.02
CA THR A 355 21.24 29.52 15.24
C THR A 355 21.73 28.81 16.50
N VAL A 356 21.71 27.47 16.54
CA VAL A 356 22.09 26.64 17.70
C VAL A 356 23.31 25.78 17.41
N LYS A 357 24.32 25.80 18.29
CA LYS A 357 25.52 24.94 18.15
C LYS A 357 25.23 23.50 18.61
N PRO A 358 25.81 22.46 17.97
CA PRO A 358 25.67 21.06 18.41
C PRO A 358 26.09 20.81 19.86
N SER A 359 27.10 21.53 20.36
CA SER A 359 27.56 21.47 21.76
C SER A 359 26.49 21.85 22.78
N ASP A 360 25.51 22.64 22.36
CA ASP A 360 24.54 23.30 23.24
C ASP A 360 23.21 22.53 23.27
N PHE A 361 23.12 21.37 22.59
CA PHE A 361 21.97 20.47 22.62
C PHE A 361 21.90 19.73 23.96
N SER A 362 20.76 19.84 24.61
CA SER A 362 20.36 19.06 25.78
C SER A 362 19.82 17.69 25.38
N LYS A 363 19.73 16.79 26.37
CA LYS A 363 19.15 15.45 26.25
C LYS A 363 17.82 15.46 25.49
N ASP A 364 16.89 16.32 25.89
CA ASP A 364 15.51 16.30 25.37
C ASP A 364 15.45 16.74 23.90
N GLU A 365 16.27 17.72 23.52
CA GLU A 365 16.46 18.16 22.13
C GLU A 365 17.06 17.04 21.26
N ILE A 366 17.96 16.22 21.81
CA ILE A 366 18.51 15.02 21.13
C ILE A 366 17.41 13.94 20.99
N VAL A 367 16.67 13.64 22.05
CA VAL A 367 15.58 12.63 22.04
C VAL A 367 14.47 13.00 21.05
N ASN A 368 14.15 14.29 20.91
CA ASN A 368 13.17 14.77 19.94
C ASN A 368 13.70 14.78 18.50
N ALA A 369 14.97 15.12 18.29
CA ALA A 369 15.54 15.34 16.96
C ALA A 369 16.43 14.21 16.43
N VAL A 370 16.62 13.10 17.13
CA VAL A 370 17.54 12.01 16.75
C VAL A 370 17.32 11.50 15.31
N GLY A 371 16.08 11.36 14.84
CA GLY A 371 15.76 10.92 13.47
C GLY A 371 16.11 11.95 12.38
N ALA A 372 16.47 13.18 12.76
CA ALA A 372 17.00 14.21 11.89
C ALA A 372 18.51 14.40 12.10
N LEU A 373 18.97 14.47 13.36
CA LEU A 373 20.38 14.61 13.75
C LEU A 373 21.27 13.46 13.28
N ALA A 374 20.77 12.22 13.28
CA ALA A 374 21.54 11.04 12.85
C ALA A 374 21.84 10.97 11.34
N ASN A 375 21.43 11.99 10.58
CA ASN A 375 21.78 12.15 9.17
C ASN A 375 23.10 12.87 8.95
N ASP A 376 23.70 13.40 10.02
CA ASP A 376 25.10 13.82 10.04
C ASP A 376 25.77 13.33 11.34
N ARG A 377 26.57 12.26 11.24
CA ARG A 377 27.35 11.70 12.36
C ARG A 377 28.46 12.63 12.84
N LYS A 378 28.89 13.61 12.04
CA LYS A 378 29.82 14.69 12.43
C LYS A 378 29.16 15.64 13.42
N ILE A 379 27.85 15.89 13.27
CA ILE A 379 27.06 16.71 14.20
C ILE A 379 26.81 15.96 15.50
N LEU A 380 26.38 14.69 15.46
CA LEU A 380 26.24 13.87 16.67
C LEU A 380 27.56 13.79 17.47
N ARG A 381 28.72 13.63 16.80
CA ARG A 381 30.04 13.61 17.46
C ARG A 381 30.53 14.98 17.97
N GLN A 382 29.83 16.08 17.69
CA GLN A 382 30.10 17.41 18.27
C GLN A 382 29.24 17.70 19.51
N MET A 383 28.30 16.81 19.87
CA MET A 383 27.45 16.96 21.05
C MET A 383 28.18 16.59 22.34
N ASN A 384 27.64 17.01 23.47
CA ASN A 384 28.17 16.63 24.79
C ASN A 384 27.94 15.14 25.04
N ALA A 385 29.01 14.39 25.35
CA ALA A 385 28.96 12.95 25.66
C ALA A 385 27.91 12.61 26.73
N SER A 386 27.79 13.41 27.80
CA SER A 386 26.81 13.19 28.86
C SER A 386 25.36 13.42 28.39
N ALA A 387 25.14 14.28 27.38
CA ALA A 387 23.82 14.46 26.77
C ALA A 387 23.47 13.28 25.84
N ILE A 388 24.45 12.73 25.09
CA ILE A 388 24.28 11.51 24.29
C ILE A 388 24.00 10.30 25.18
N GLU A 389 24.80 10.08 26.23
CA GLU A 389 24.59 8.99 27.19
C GLU A 389 23.25 9.12 27.93
N GLY A 390 22.87 10.35 28.34
CA GLY A 390 21.57 10.63 28.96
C GLY A 390 20.37 10.47 28.02
N ALA A 391 20.54 10.71 26.71
CA ALA A 391 19.49 10.53 25.71
C ALA A 391 19.29 9.07 25.29
N ALA A 392 20.32 8.21 25.40
CA ALA A 392 20.33 6.87 24.84
C ALA A 392 19.11 6.02 25.24
N CYS A 393 18.75 5.98 26.53
CA CYS A 393 17.64 5.17 27.02
C CYS A 393 16.27 5.67 26.51
N GLU A 394 16.09 6.98 26.40
CA GLU A 394 14.82 7.58 25.97
C GLU A 394 14.66 7.57 24.44
N VAL A 395 15.76 7.65 23.68
CA VAL A 395 15.76 7.34 22.24
C VAL A 395 15.24 5.91 21.99
N CYS A 396 15.58 4.94 22.85
CA CYS A 396 14.99 3.60 22.73
C CYS A 396 13.48 3.56 23.01
N SER A 397 12.92 4.44 23.85
CA SER A 397 11.46 4.54 24.04
C SER A 397 10.74 5.03 22.77
N LYS A 398 11.41 5.83 21.94
CA LYS A 398 10.91 6.31 20.63
C LYS A 398 11.33 5.43 19.44
N SER A 399 11.94 4.27 19.67
CA SER A 399 12.56 3.45 18.62
C SER A 399 11.62 3.01 17.49
N ALA A 400 10.31 2.86 17.77
CA ALA A 400 9.30 2.51 16.77
C ALA A 400 9.06 3.61 15.71
N SER A 401 9.48 4.85 15.98
CA SER A 401 9.27 6.01 15.09
C SER A 401 10.59 6.63 14.59
N ILE A 402 11.67 5.85 14.61
CA ILE A 402 13.01 6.24 14.15
C ILE A 402 13.47 5.25 13.08
N ASP A 403 13.89 5.78 11.93
CA ASP A 403 14.35 5.00 10.78
C ASP A 403 15.56 4.11 11.18
N LYS A 404 15.61 2.84 10.75
CA LYS A 404 16.64 1.87 11.20
C LYS A 404 18.08 2.32 10.90
N SER A 405 18.31 2.96 9.75
CA SER A 405 19.58 3.62 9.38
C SER A 405 19.99 4.66 10.43
N ASP A 406 19.02 5.43 10.91
CA ASP A 406 19.26 6.62 11.72
C ASP A 406 19.42 6.20 13.19
N MET A 407 18.66 5.20 13.65
CA MET A 407 18.91 4.48 14.91
C MET A 407 20.29 3.79 14.90
N ARG A 408 20.71 3.18 13.79
CA ARG A 408 22.06 2.59 13.67
C ARG A 408 23.14 3.66 13.79
N LYS A 409 23.05 4.77 13.05
CA LYS A 409 24.03 5.86 13.09
C LYS A 409 24.13 6.49 14.48
N PHE A 410 23.01 6.60 15.20
CA PHE A 410 23.00 7.00 16.61
C PHE A 410 23.65 5.94 17.52
N ALA A 411 23.29 4.66 17.38
CA ALA A 411 23.87 3.55 18.13
C ALA A 411 25.39 3.42 17.93
N GLU A 412 25.90 3.65 16.72
CA GLU A 412 27.35 3.71 16.43
C GLU A 412 28.04 4.80 17.27
N VAL A 413 27.44 5.99 17.43
CA VAL A 413 27.98 7.08 18.26
C VAL A 413 27.80 6.81 19.76
N VAL A 414 26.69 6.20 20.18
CA VAL A 414 26.47 5.79 21.59
C VAL A 414 27.50 4.74 22.02
N MET A 415 27.82 3.78 21.15
CA MET A 415 28.82 2.73 21.40
C MET A 415 30.28 3.24 21.38
N GLU A 416 30.52 4.48 20.94
CA GLU A 416 31.80 5.19 21.09
C GLU A 416 31.96 5.84 22.49
N GLN A 417 30.87 5.98 23.27
CA GLN A 417 30.89 6.68 24.57
C GLN A 417 31.47 5.83 25.72
N PRO A 418 32.04 6.47 26.77
CA PRO A 418 32.68 5.77 27.88
C PRO A 418 31.83 4.69 28.56
N SER A 419 30.55 4.94 28.85
CA SER A 419 29.69 4.01 29.58
C SER A 419 29.30 2.75 28.80
N PHE A 420 29.46 2.72 27.46
CA PHE A 420 28.95 1.65 26.60
C PHE A 420 30.04 0.90 25.83
N ARG A 421 31.30 1.31 25.97
CA ARG A 421 32.44 0.79 25.19
C ARG A 421 32.91 -0.61 25.59
N ASP A 422 32.58 -1.08 26.80
CA ASP A 422 32.95 -2.41 27.30
C ASP A 422 31.70 -3.28 27.62
N PRO A 423 31.31 -4.21 26.73
CA PRO A 423 30.18 -5.12 26.94
C PRO A 423 30.34 -6.10 28.10
N SER A 424 31.57 -6.32 28.60
CA SER A 424 31.80 -7.24 29.71
C SER A 424 31.38 -6.64 31.07
N ALA A 425 31.31 -5.30 31.14
CA ALA A 425 30.86 -4.54 32.30
C ALA A 425 29.33 -4.32 32.34
N PHE A 426 28.57 -4.82 31.35
CA PHE A 426 27.13 -4.55 31.24
C PHE A 426 26.32 -5.25 32.33
N ASP A 427 25.39 -4.49 32.94
CA ASP A 427 24.40 -4.99 33.89
C ASP A 427 22.97 -4.97 33.31
N SER A 428 21.99 -5.34 34.13
CA SER A 428 20.58 -5.38 33.72
C SER A 428 19.97 -4.01 33.40
N SER A 429 20.52 -2.92 33.96
CA SER A 429 20.12 -1.54 33.67
C SER A 429 20.72 -1.05 32.35
N THR A 430 21.99 -1.39 32.06
CA THR A 430 22.61 -1.14 30.75
C THR A 430 21.80 -1.83 29.64
N PHE A 431 21.40 -3.09 29.87
CA PHE A 431 20.55 -3.86 28.96
C PHE A 431 19.14 -3.28 28.80
N ALA A 432 18.53 -2.77 29.86
CA ALA A 432 17.21 -2.14 29.80
C ALA A 432 17.24 -0.82 29.01
N CYS A 433 18.30 -0.02 29.20
CA CYS A 433 18.54 1.23 28.49
C CYS A 433 18.82 1.01 27.00
N MET A 434 19.74 0.11 26.67
CA MET A 434 20.27 -0.04 25.29
C MET A 434 19.49 -1.02 24.40
N GLY A 435 18.43 -1.67 24.89
CA GLY A 435 17.82 -2.85 24.24
C GLY A 435 17.54 -2.70 22.73
N CYS A 436 17.10 -1.52 22.28
CA CYS A 436 16.86 -1.23 20.85
C CYS A 436 18.15 -1.06 20.01
N MET A 437 19.25 -0.63 20.63
CA MET A 437 20.55 -0.40 20.00
C MET A 437 21.43 -1.66 19.96
N MET A 438 21.17 -2.64 20.83
CA MET A 438 21.91 -3.90 20.90
C MET A 438 21.92 -4.67 19.56
N ALA A 439 20.93 -4.45 18.70
CA ALA A 439 20.88 -4.99 17.34
C ALA A 439 22.04 -4.55 16.43
N TYR A 440 22.68 -3.41 16.73
CA TYR A 440 23.80 -2.84 15.97
C TYR A 440 25.17 -3.11 16.63
N MET A 441 25.20 -3.85 17.74
CA MET A 441 26.42 -4.27 18.41
C MET A 441 27.19 -5.31 17.56
N LYS A 442 28.53 -5.23 17.55
CA LYS A 442 29.38 -6.24 16.91
C LYS A 442 29.19 -7.61 17.55
N LYS A 443 29.22 -8.67 16.73
CA LYS A 443 29.04 -10.06 17.17
C LYS A 443 29.99 -10.47 18.31
N SER A 444 31.27 -10.12 18.21
CA SER A 444 32.27 -10.38 19.25
C SER A 444 31.93 -9.70 20.58
N SER A 445 31.46 -8.45 20.54
CA SER A 445 30.98 -7.68 21.69
C SER A 445 29.78 -8.34 22.39
N PHE A 446 28.88 -9.02 21.66
CA PHE A 446 27.78 -9.78 22.28
C PHE A 446 28.25 -11.12 22.87
N GLU A 447 29.22 -11.79 22.23
CA GLU A 447 29.78 -13.05 22.74
C GLU A 447 30.44 -12.82 24.14
N THR A 448 31.05 -11.67 24.40
CA THR A 448 31.66 -11.28 25.70
C THR A 448 30.69 -10.94 26.85
N ILE A 449 29.39 -10.83 26.60
CA ILE A 449 28.42 -10.44 27.65
C ILE A 449 28.24 -11.56 28.69
N PRO A 450 28.26 -11.28 30.02
CA PRO A 450 28.07 -12.30 31.05
C PRO A 450 26.71 -13.01 30.98
N ASP A 451 26.71 -14.34 31.07
CA ASP A 451 25.47 -15.15 31.04
C ASP A 451 24.53 -14.85 32.21
N ALA A 452 25.06 -14.41 33.36
CA ALA A 452 24.23 -13.98 34.49
C ALA A 452 23.42 -12.71 34.16
N THR A 453 24.06 -11.69 33.58
CA THR A 453 23.37 -10.49 33.05
C THR A 453 22.34 -10.88 31.99
N LEU A 454 22.71 -11.78 31.07
CA LEU A 454 21.84 -12.20 29.98
C LEU A 454 20.60 -12.94 30.47
N ARG A 455 20.71 -13.82 31.49
CA ARG A 455 19.55 -14.47 32.13
C ARG A 455 18.61 -13.46 32.79
N SER A 456 19.14 -12.49 33.53
CA SER A 456 18.32 -11.41 34.11
C SER A 456 17.61 -10.58 33.03
N ALA A 457 18.30 -10.26 31.93
CA ALA A 457 17.73 -9.54 30.79
C ALA A 457 16.63 -10.35 30.06
N ILE A 458 16.77 -11.67 29.94
CA ILE A 458 15.74 -12.58 29.40
C ILE A 458 14.50 -12.59 30.31
N THR A 459 14.68 -12.77 31.62
CA THR A 459 13.53 -12.81 32.56
C THR A 459 12.79 -11.47 32.63
N ALA A 460 13.50 -10.34 32.49
CA ALA A 460 12.92 -9.01 32.37
C ALA A 460 12.24 -8.75 31.00
N GLY A 461 12.59 -9.50 29.95
CA GLY A 461 12.11 -9.29 28.59
C GLY A 461 12.88 -8.24 27.79
N ASN A 462 14.05 -7.79 28.26
CA ASN A 462 14.87 -6.76 27.61
C ASN A 462 15.42 -7.20 26.24
N VAL A 463 15.44 -8.51 25.96
CA VAL A 463 15.87 -9.08 24.67
C VAL A 463 14.72 -9.38 23.71
N LYS A 464 13.46 -9.07 24.08
CA LYS A 464 12.27 -9.45 23.30
C LYS A 464 12.26 -8.86 21.88
N ASP A 465 12.67 -7.60 21.73
CA ASP A 465 12.71 -6.89 20.45
C ASP A 465 14.14 -6.79 19.88
N MET A 466 15.13 -7.40 20.56
CA MET A 466 16.52 -7.36 20.13
C MET A 466 16.70 -8.21 18.88
N LYS A 467 16.87 -7.57 17.72
CA LYS A 467 17.20 -8.25 16.46
C LYS A 467 18.59 -8.89 16.54
N MET A 468 18.66 -10.21 16.53
CA MET A 468 19.92 -10.95 16.65
C MET A 468 20.48 -11.35 15.28
N SER A 469 21.55 -10.68 14.85
CA SER A 469 22.19 -10.84 13.54
C SER A 469 23.00 -12.13 13.34
N SER A 470 23.00 -13.07 14.31
CA SER A 470 23.65 -14.37 14.08
C SER A 470 23.07 -15.53 14.88
N LYS A 471 23.13 -16.73 14.27
CA LYS A 471 22.69 -18.01 14.84
C LYS A 471 23.27 -18.29 16.24
N LYS A 472 24.53 -17.86 16.50
CA LYS A 472 25.19 -17.97 17.80
C LYS A 472 24.49 -17.15 18.89
N MET A 473 24.05 -15.93 18.59
CA MET A 473 23.39 -15.04 19.55
C MET A 473 22.04 -15.62 19.96
N GLY A 474 21.22 -16.04 18.98
CA GLY A 474 19.96 -16.73 19.22
C GLY A 474 20.13 -18.01 20.06
N LYS A 475 21.17 -18.82 19.78
CA LYS A 475 21.51 -20.02 20.57
C LYS A 475 21.96 -19.67 22.00
N LYS A 476 22.84 -18.68 22.19
CA LYS A 476 23.27 -18.22 23.53
C LYS A 476 22.07 -17.74 24.36
N VAL A 477 21.09 -17.09 23.73
CA VAL A 477 19.86 -16.66 24.40
C VAL A 477 18.90 -17.83 24.67
N LEU A 478 18.71 -18.76 23.72
CA LEU A 478 17.87 -19.96 23.93
C LEU A 478 18.36 -20.82 25.09
N GLU A 479 19.66 -21.14 25.17
CA GLU A 479 20.20 -21.98 26.24
C GLU A 479 20.19 -21.26 27.61
N ASN A 480 20.43 -19.94 27.63
CA ASN A 480 20.23 -19.14 28.85
C ASN A 480 18.75 -19.03 29.23
N ALA A 481 17.81 -19.01 28.29
CA ALA A 481 16.37 -18.97 28.56
C ALA A 481 15.88 -20.29 29.18
N LYS A 482 16.33 -21.46 28.70
CA LYS A 482 16.08 -22.76 29.35
C LYS A 482 16.50 -22.73 30.83
N SER A 483 17.65 -22.13 31.11
CA SER A 483 18.18 -21.99 32.47
C SER A 483 17.40 -20.95 33.31
N ALA A 484 17.04 -19.81 32.71
CA ALA A 484 16.34 -18.71 33.38
C ALA A 484 14.88 -19.06 33.75
N PHE A 485 14.20 -19.84 32.91
CA PHE A 485 12.82 -20.27 33.12
C PHE A 485 12.71 -21.69 33.73
N SER A 486 13.83 -22.36 34.02
CA SER A 486 13.87 -23.76 34.48
C SER A 486 13.18 -24.75 33.52
N LYS A 487 13.31 -24.51 32.21
CA LYS A 487 12.71 -25.27 31.10
C LYS A 487 13.78 -26.03 30.29
N PRO A 488 14.38 -27.12 30.81
CA PRO A 488 15.48 -27.83 30.13
C PRO A 488 15.04 -28.42 28.78
N ASN A 489 13.76 -28.79 28.65
CA ASN A 489 13.18 -29.37 27.44
C ASN A 489 12.65 -28.32 26.44
N GLY A 490 12.83 -27.03 26.72
CA GLY A 490 12.28 -25.95 25.89
C GLY A 490 10.75 -25.85 25.91
N ASP A 491 10.10 -26.42 26.92
CA ASP A 491 8.65 -26.39 27.15
C ASP A 491 8.17 -25.02 27.68
N PHE A 492 8.52 -23.96 26.94
CA PHE A 492 8.18 -22.58 27.23
C PHE A 492 6.69 -22.30 27.02
N SER A 493 6.13 -21.42 27.84
CA SER A 493 4.84 -20.78 27.63
C SER A 493 4.94 -19.58 26.69
N ASP A 494 3.80 -19.12 26.17
CA ASP A 494 3.67 -17.96 25.28
C ASP A 494 4.36 -16.71 25.84
N ALA A 495 4.17 -16.45 27.14
CA ALA A 495 4.76 -15.31 27.83
C ALA A 495 6.29 -15.41 27.97
N GLU A 496 6.84 -16.63 27.99
CA GLU A 496 8.29 -16.87 28.04
C GLU A 496 8.89 -16.77 26.63
N LEU A 497 8.26 -17.35 25.61
CA LEU A 497 8.69 -17.17 24.21
C LEU A 497 8.63 -15.72 23.76
N ARG A 498 7.57 -14.98 24.12
CA ARG A 498 7.43 -13.55 23.83
C ARG A 498 8.60 -12.73 24.40
N LYS A 499 9.14 -13.07 25.58
CA LYS A 499 10.34 -12.42 26.16
C LYS A 499 11.63 -12.66 25.37
N MET A 500 11.65 -13.63 24.45
CA MET A 500 12.79 -13.99 23.60
C MET A 500 12.46 -13.96 22.10
N LYS A 501 11.43 -13.21 21.69
CA LYS A 501 10.98 -13.01 20.28
C LYS A 501 12.15 -12.75 19.32
N GLY A 502 13.02 -11.79 19.63
CA GLY A 502 14.18 -11.44 18.81
C GLY A 502 15.26 -12.52 18.67
N ALA A 503 15.32 -13.49 19.60
CA ALA A 503 16.25 -14.62 19.51
C ALA A 503 15.75 -15.73 18.59
N LEU A 504 14.44 -15.98 18.56
CA LEU A 504 13.82 -17.06 17.79
C LEU A 504 14.05 -16.88 16.29
N GLY A 505 14.06 -15.64 15.78
CA GLY A 505 14.39 -15.35 14.38
C GLY A 505 15.82 -15.68 13.94
N ALA A 506 16.76 -15.82 14.87
CA ALA A 506 18.14 -16.19 14.58
C ALA A 506 18.38 -17.72 14.56
N LEU A 507 17.47 -18.51 15.15
CA LEU A 507 17.58 -19.96 15.28
C LEU A 507 17.55 -20.70 13.93
N GLU A 508 17.95 -21.98 13.92
CA GLU A 508 17.80 -22.86 12.77
C GLU A 508 16.53 -23.71 12.90
N PRO A 509 15.95 -24.24 11.80
CA PRO A 509 14.76 -25.10 11.87
C PRO A 509 14.92 -26.30 12.82
N ALA A 510 16.13 -26.87 12.87
CA ALA A 510 16.49 -27.96 13.79
C ALA A 510 16.58 -27.55 15.27
N ASP A 511 16.58 -26.25 15.60
CA ASP A 511 16.46 -25.77 16.98
C ASP A 511 15.00 -25.51 17.36
N ILE A 512 14.17 -25.08 16.39
CA ILE A 512 12.72 -25.02 16.52
C ILE A 512 12.12 -26.42 16.71
N ASP A 513 12.67 -27.44 16.06
CA ASP A 513 12.24 -28.84 16.28
C ASP A 513 12.42 -29.31 17.74
N LYS A 514 13.40 -28.76 18.48
CA LYS A 514 13.65 -29.07 19.89
C LYS A 514 12.66 -28.38 20.85
N ILE A 515 11.87 -27.44 20.36
CA ILE A 515 10.82 -26.75 21.13
C ILE A 515 9.50 -27.50 20.85
N PRO A 516 8.72 -27.92 21.87
CA PRO A 516 7.48 -28.67 21.68
C PRO A 516 6.45 -27.93 20.80
N ASP A 517 5.72 -28.67 19.97
CA ASP A 517 4.69 -28.10 19.07
C ASP A 517 3.58 -27.34 19.83
N ALA A 518 3.35 -27.69 21.11
CA ALA A 518 2.41 -27.01 22.00
C ALA A 518 2.85 -25.60 22.45
N SER A 519 4.14 -25.26 22.37
CA SER A 519 4.65 -23.93 22.71
C SER A 519 4.43 -22.90 21.60
N PHE A 520 4.02 -23.31 20.40
CA PHE A 520 3.78 -22.41 19.26
C PHE A 520 2.29 -22.08 19.10
N THR A 521 1.73 -21.22 19.95
CA THR A 521 0.32 -20.82 19.87
C THR A 521 0.08 -19.71 18.82
N ILE A 522 -1.19 -19.29 18.67
CA ILE A 522 -1.60 -18.16 17.84
C ILE A 522 -1.00 -16.85 18.37
N ASP A 523 -1.00 -16.65 19.69
CA ASP A 523 -0.55 -15.40 20.31
C ASP A 523 0.97 -15.36 20.39
N VAL A 524 1.65 -16.51 20.31
CA VAL A 524 3.05 -16.57 19.88
C VAL A 524 3.15 -16.06 18.44
N LEU A 525 2.48 -16.70 17.46
CA LEU A 525 2.56 -16.35 16.03
C LEU A 525 2.32 -14.88 15.66
N LYS A 526 1.31 -14.21 16.24
CA LYS A 526 1.00 -12.79 15.96
C LYS A 526 2.22 -11.90 16.19
N ASP A 527 2.84 -12.06 17.35
CA ASP A 527 4.05 -11.31 17.73
C ASP A 527 5.24 -11.66 16.82
N PHE A 528 5.25 -12.84 16.18
CA PHE A 528 6.28 -13.23 15.22
C PHE A 528 6.11 -12.67 13.81
N GLU A 529 4.89 -12.34 13.36
CA GLU A 529 4.74 -11.74 12.02
C GLU A 529 5.51 -10.41 11.91
N GLU A 530 5.51 -9.58 12.96
CA GLU A 530 6.34 -8.37 13.02
C GLU A 530 7.85 -8.68 12.96
N ALA A 531 8.31 -9.66 13.76
CA ALA A 531 9.71 -10.05 13.81
C ALA A 531 10.21 -10.63 12.48
N PHE A 532 9.33 -11.29 11.73
CA PHE A 532 9.59 -11.85 10.41
C PHE A 532 9.30 -10.89 9.25
N SER A 533 8.65 -9.74 9.47
CA SER A 533 8.36 -8.75 8.42
C SER A 533 9.47 -7.72 8.21
N SER A 534 10.63 -7.91 8.85
CA SER A 534 11.80 -7.05 8.63
C SER A 534 12.48 -7.39 7.29
N GLU A 535 12.95 -6.39 6.56
CA GLU A 535 13.55 -6.49 5.21
C GLU A 535 14.75 -7.44 5.09
N ASP A 536 15.44 -7.75 6.20
CA ASP A 536 16.38 -8.87 6.25
C ASP A 536 15.57 -10.17 6.27
N ASN A 537 15.29 -10.67 5.06
CA ASN A 537 14.41 -11.79 4.75
C ASN A 537 14.48 -12.93 5.79
N PRO A 538 13.40 -13.23 6.53
CA PRO A 538 13.41 -14.33 7.47
C PRO A 538 13.64 -15.64 6.72
N LYS A 539 14.38 -16.55 7.35
CA LYS A 539 14.67 -17.87 6.81
C LYS A 539 13.38 -18.57 6.40
N LYS A 540 13.15 -18.77 5.09
CA LYS A 540 11.94 -19.43 4.55
C LYS A 540 11.71 -20.79 5.21
N SER A 541 12.82 -21.51 5.45
CA SER A 541 12.91 -22.74 6.24
C SER A 541 12.35 -22.62 7.66
N LEU A 542 12.76 -21.60 8.42
CA LEU A 542 12.30 -21.36 9.79
C LEU A 542 10.79 -21.02 9.82
N LYS A 543 10.36 -20.15 8.90
CA LYS A 543 8.97 -19.70 8.81
C LYS A 543 8.02 -20.86 8.48
N SER A 544 8.34 -21.64 7.44
CA SER A 544 7.55 -22.83 7.07
C SER A 544 7.51 -23.86 8.21
N LYS A 545 8.61 -24.01 8.96
CA LYS A 545 8.68 -24.97 10.08
C LYS A 545 7.81 -24.58 11.27
N ILE A 546 7.78 -23.29 11.63
CA ILE A 546 6.91 -22.78 12.70
C ILE A 546 5.43 -22.90 12.28
N VAL A 547 5.10 -22.55 11.04
CA VAL A 547 3.74 -22.69 10.50
C VAL A 547 3.29 -24.15 10.55
N ASP A 548 4.13 -25.11 10.11
CA ASP A 548 3.81 -26.54 10.19
C ASP A 548 3.58 -27.06 11.62
N LYS A 549 4.29 -26.53 12.64
CA LYS A 549 4.00 -26.87 14.05
C LYS A 549 2.61 -26.40 14.49
N VAL A 550 2.15 -25.26 13.97
CA VAL A 550 0.79 -24.74 14.27
C VAL A 550 -0.29 -25.44 13.46
N LYS A 551 -0.06 -25.80 12.19
CA LYS A 551 -1.02 -26.57 11.37
C LYS A 551 -1.52 -27.84 12.07
N LYS A 552 -0.63 -28.54 12.79
CA LYS A 552 -0.93 -29.78 13.53
C LYS A 552 -1.86 -29.57 14.74
N GLN A 553 -2.03 -28.35 15.22
CA GLN A 553 -2.89 -28.06 16.37
C GLN A 553 -4.36 -28.03 15.95
N ALA A 554 -5.27 -28.33 16.89
CA ALA A 554 -6.71 -28.28 16.63
C ALA A 554 -7.14 -26.88 16.15
N GLY A 555 -7.72 -26.80 14.95
CA GLY A 555 -8.10 -25.56 14.28
C GLY A 555 -6.93 -24.71 13.76
N GLY A 556 -5.70 -25.24 13.71
CA GLY A 556 -4.48 -24.50 13.36
C GLY A 556 -4.55 -23.78 12.00
N ILE A 557 -5.15 -24.42 10.99
CA ILE A 557 -5.32 -23.84 9.64
C ILE A 557 -6.21 -22.59 9.69
N ALA A 558 -7.38 -22.65 10.35
CA ALA A 558 -8.29 -21.50 10.53
C ALA A 558 -7.54 -20.31 11.17
N LYS A 559 -6.88 -20.60 12.30
CA LYS A 559 -6.13 -19.65 13.11
C LYS A 559 -4.97 -19.00 12.35
N LEU A 560 -4.29 -19.75 11.46
CA LEU A 560 -3.23 -19.19 10.61
C LEU A 560 -3.78 -18.16 9.61
N ILE A 561 -4.96 -18.40 9.04
CA ILE A 561 -5.56 -17.51 8.04
C ILE A 561 -6.16 -16.25 8.69
N GLU A 562 -6.95 -16.43 9.76
CA GLU A 562 -7.55 -15.34 10.56
C GLU A 562 -6.50 -14.30 11.02
N ASN A 563 -5.26 -14.75 11.23
CA ASN A 563 -4.17 -13.96 11.79
C ASN A 563 -3.04 -13.69 10.77
N GLY A 564 -3.39 -13.55 9.48
CA GLY A 564 -2.51 -12.97 8.44
C GLY A 564 -1.46 -13.90 7.82
N LEU A 565 -1.25 -15.07 8.41
CA LEU A 565 -0.30 -16.10 7.96
C LEU A 565 -0.91 -17.09 6.96
N GLY A 566 -2.14 -16.84 6.48
CA GLY A 566 -2.81 -17.66 5.47
C GLY A 566 -1.96 -17.87 4.20
N LYS A 567 -1.25 -16.83 3.76
CA LYS A 567 -0.24 -16.85 2.69
C LYS A 567 0.89 -17.91 2.82
N GLU A 568 1.10 -18.48 4.00
CA GLU A 568 2.11 -19.53 4.25
C GLU A 568 1.56 -20.96 4.08
N LEU A 569 0.22 -21.13 4.03
CA LEU A 569 -0.41 -22.42 3.71
C LEU A 569 -0.23 -22.72 2.22
N SER A 570 0.00 -23.98 1.86
CA SER A 570 -0.10 -24.39 0.45
C SER A 570 -1.58 -24.39 0.03
N PRO A 571 -1.90 -24.22 -1.25
CA PRO A 571 -3.26 -24.42 -1.76
C PRO A 571 -3.80 -25.82 -1.48
N ALA A 572 -2.94 -26.83 -1.31
CA ALA A 572 -3.33 -28.17 -0.85
C ALA A 572 -3.71 -28.22 0.65
N ASP A 573 -3.00 -27.52 1.54
CA ASP A 573 -3.42 -27.36 2.95
C ASP A 573 -4.83 -26.74 3.05
N LEU A 574 -5.17 -25.85 2.10
CA LEU A 574 -6.51 -25.27 1.99
C LEU A 574 -7.50 -26.25 1.36
N ASP A 575 -7.12 -26.99 0.32
CA ASP A 575 -8.03 -27.92 -0.38
C ASP A 575 -8.40 -29.15 0.47
N ASP A 576 -7.49 -29.63 1.31
CA ASP A 576 -7.74 -30.74 2.24
C ASP A 576 -8.49 -30.30 3.52
N ALA A 577 -8.56 -28.98 3.80
CA ALA A 577 -9.33 -28.45 4.92
C ALA A 577 -10.84 -28.33 4.59
N PRO A 578 -11.74 -28.73 5.51
CA PRO A 578 -13.18 -28.61 5.30
C PRO A 578 -13.62 -27.13 5.34
N ILE A 579 -14.70 -26.78 4.62
CA ILE A 579 -15.16 -25.38 4.55
C ILE A 579 -15.54 -24.80 5.93
N SER A 580 -15.93 -25.66 6.89
CA SER A 580 -16.17 -25.30 8.30
C SER A 580 -14.92 -24.88 9.08
N SER A 581 -13.71 -25.05 8.52
CA SER A 581 -12.48 -24.45 9.06
C SER A 581 -12.31 -22.98 8.70
N PHE A 582 -13.25 -22.38 7.96
CA PHE A 582 -13.18 -20.99 7.54
C PHE A 582 -14.50 -20.29 7.89
N PRO A 583 -14.58 -19.61 9.06
CA PRO A 583 -15.76 -18.84 9.45
C PRO A 583 -16.18 -17.85 8.35
N ASP A 584 -17.50 -17.66 8.24
CA ASP A 584 -18.15 -16.66 7.39
C ASP A 584 -17.90 -16.71 5.87
N LEU A 585 -17.12 -17.66 5.32
CA LEU A 585 -16.85 -17.76 3.86
C LEU A 585 -18.10 -17.77 2.97
N THR A 586 -19.18 -18.43 3.42
CA THR A 586 -20.46 -18.51 2.73
C THR A 586 -21.56 -17.70 3.41
N GLY A 587 -21.20 -16.95 4.48
CA GLY A 587 -22.10 -16.09 5.21
C GLY A 587 -22.29 -14.73 4.52
N GLU A 588 -23.13 -13.88 5.10
CA GLU A 588 -23.36 -12.52 4.58
C GLU A 588 -23.10 -11.42 5.63
N ASN A 589 -22.52 -11.74 6.79
CA ASN A 589 -22.39 -10.81 7.91
C ASN A 589 -20.91 -10.64 8.27
N GLY A 590 -20.39 -9.41 8.13
CA GLY A 590 -18.97 -9.11 8.26
C GLY A 590 -18.28 -8.92 6.89
N GLU A 591 -17.03 -8.46 6.94
CA GLU A 591 -16.05 -8.57 5.85
C GLU A 591 -15.01 -9.59 6.30
N SER A 592 -14.75 -10.62 5.50
CA SER A 592 -13.85 -11.69 5.85
C SER A 592 -12.42 -11.16 6.03
N THR A 593 -11.76 -11.51 7.14
CA THR A 593 -10.40 -11.05 7.46
C THR A 593 -9.30 -11.86 6.79
N ILE A 594 -9.68 -12.85 5.97
CA ILE A 594 -8.79 -13.81 5.32
C ILE A 594 -7.77 -13.09 4.43
N LYS A 595 -6.47 -13.32 4.70
CA LYS A 595 -5.37 -12.84 3.85
C LYS A 595 -4.75 -14.01 3.09
N CYS A 596 -5.00 -14.05 1.79
CA CYS A 596 -4.53 -15.10 0.88
C CYS A 596 -4.07 -14.52 -0.46
N ASN A 597 -3.15 -15.20 -1.14
CA ASN A 597 -2.71 -14.83 -2.49
C ASN A 597 -3.67 -15.37 -3.58
N ARG A 598 -3.50 -14.96 -4.84
CA ARG A 598 -4.38 -15.39 -5.96
C ARG A 598 -4.52 -16.92 -6.14
N LYS A 599 -3.46 -17.72 -5.93
CA LYS A 599 -3.52 -19.20 -6.02
C LYS A 599 -4.44 -19.78 -4.93
N GLN A 600 -4.27 -19.28 -3.71
CA GLN A 600 -5.09 -19.67 -2.55
C GLN A 600 -6.54 -19.19 -2.69
N ALA A 601 -6.74 -17.97 -3.19
CA ALA A 601 -8.05 -17.40 -3.48
C ALA A 601 -8.83 -18.28 -4.49
N ARG A 602 -8.17 -18.77 -5.56
CA ARG A 602 -8.78 -19.72 -6.52
C ARG A 602 -9.29 -21.01 -5.81
N VAL A 603 -8.52 -21.60 -4.91
CA VAL A 603 -8.94 -22.81 -4.15
C VAL A 603 -10.08 -22.52 -3.17
N LEU A 604 -10.03 -21.40 -2.44
CA LEU A 604 -11.12 -21.03 -1.52
C LEU A 604 -12.40 -20.65 -2.29
N MET A 605 -12.27 -19.98 -3.44
CA MET A 605 -13.40 -19.68 -4.33
C MET A 605 -14.04 -20.95 -4.90
N LYS A 606 -13.23 -21.94 -5.33
CA LYS A 606 -13.70 -23.28 -5.72
C LYS A 606 -14.56 -23.93 -4.61
N LYS A 607 -14.17 -23.81 -3.34
CA LYS A 607 -14.97 -24.31 -2.19
C LYS A 607 -16.26 -23.53 -1.97
N VAL A 608 -16.22 -22.20 -2.10
CA VAL A 608 -17.42 -21.34 -2.04
C VAL A 608 -18.40 -21.73 -3.14
N LYS A 609 -17.93 -21.88 -4.39
CA LYS A 609 -18.73 -22.34 -5.54
C LYS A 609 -19.30 -23.76 -5.34
N ASN A 610 -18.50 -24.69 -4.82
CA ASN A 610 -18.99 -26.05 -4.49
C ASN A 610 -20.05 -26.07 -3.36
N SER A 611 -20.12 -25.03 -2.54
CA SER A 611 -21.08 -24.91 -1.42
C SER A 611 -22.33 -24.10 -1.78
N LEU A 612 -22.22 -23.14 -2.71
CA LEU A 612 -23.29 -22.19 -3.07
C LEU A 612 -23.89 -22.41 -4.47
N GLY A 613 -23.12 -22.96 -5.41
CA GLY A 613 -23.43 -23.00 -6.84
C GLY A 613 -22.34 -22.34 -7.71
N ASP A 614 -22.31 -22.66 -9.00
CA ASP A 614 -21.53 -21.89 -9.99
C ASP A 614 -22.30 -20.63 -10.39
N ILE A 615 -21.56 -19.52 -10.52
CA ILE A 615 -22.09 -18.22 -10.95
C ILE A 615 -22.67 -18.42 -12.36
N ASN A 616 -23.95 -18.12 -12.60
CA ASN A 616 -24.64 -18.52 -13.83
C ASN A 616 -25.52 -17.43 -14.48
N GLY A 617 -25.30 -16.16 -14.15
CA GLY A 617 -26.07 -15.02 -14.69
C GLY A 617 -27.47 -14.84 -14.11
N THR A 618 -27.97 -15.81 -13.34
CA THR A 618 -29.28 -15.77 -12.64
C THR A 618 -29.18 -16.17 -11.16
N ASP A 619 -27.96 -16.25 -10.61
CA ASP A 619 -27.73 -16.82 -9.28
C ASP A 619 -27.78 -15.79 -8.15
N SER A 620 -28.92 -15.79 -7.47
CA SER A 620 -29.16 -15.05 -6.22
C SER A 620 -28.16 -15.32 -5.08
N ASN A 621 -27.29 -16.35 -5.16
CA ASN A 621 -26.30 -16.60 -4.12
C ASN A 621 -25.14 -15.60 -4.11
N PHE A 622 -24.78 -14.99 -5.24
CA PHE A 622 -23.67 -14.02 -5.30
C PHE A 622 -24.18 -12.58 -5.12
N THR A 623 -24.90 -12.37 -4.02
CA THR A 623 -25.42 -11.05 -3.62
C THR A 623 -24.27 -10.06 -3.38
N LEU A 624 -24.50 -8.76 -3.59
CA LEU A 624 -23.54 -7.70 -3.25
C LEU A 624 -23.01 -7.84 -1.82
N LYS A 625 -23.89 -8.16 -0.86
CA LYS A 625 -23.55 -8.37 0.56
C LYS A 625 -22.63 -9.57 0.77
N ARG A 626 -22.79 -10.66 0.00
CA ARG A 626 -21.91 -11.83 0.03
C ARG A 626 -20.57 -11.57 -0.67
N LEU A 627 -20.55 -10.80 -1.76
CA LEU A 627 -19.32 -10.35 -2.42
C LEU A 627 -18.49 -9.42 -1.51
N VAL A 628 -19.14 -8.47 -0.81
CA VAL A 628 -18.47 -7.63 0.19
C VAL A 628 -17.87 -8.47 1.32
N ASN A 629 -18.57 -9.52 1.77
CA ASN A 629 -18.03 -10.43 2.77
C ASN A 629 -16.80 -11.21 2.25
N MET A 630 -16.92 -11.91 1.12
CA MET A 630 -15.83 -12.74 0.57
C MET A 630 -14.74 -11.95 -0.18
N LYS A 631 -14.73 -10.61 -0.08
CA LYS A 631 -13.90 -9.70 -0.87
C LYS A 631 -12.42 -10.09 -1.03
N PRO A 632 -11.69 -10.59 -0.01
CA PRO A 632 -10.30 -11.04 -0.20
C PRO A 632 -10.14 -12.21 -1.17
N LEU A 633 -11.19 -13.00 -1.42
CA LEU A 633 -11.18 -14.15 -2.32
C LEU A 633 -11.54 -13.80 -3.77
N LEU A 634 -12.03 -12.59 -4.06
CA LEU A 634 -12.60 -12.26 -5.37
C LEU A 634 -11.56 -12.26 -6.51
N SER A 635 -10.27 -12.09 -6.20
CA SER A 635 -9.18 -12.31 -7.17
C SER A 635 -9.00 -13.77 -7.58
N GLY A 636 -9.65 -14.70 -6.86
CA GLY A 636 -9.83 -16.10 -7.21
C GLY A 636 -10.93 -16.37 -8.24
N LEU A 637 -11.77 -15.39 -8.60
CA LEU A 637 -12.73 -15.54 -9.70
C LEU A 637 -12.02 -15.62 -11.05
N GLU A 638 -12.47 -16.50 -11.92
CA GLU A 638 -11.97 -16.60 -13.29
C GLU A 638 -12.63 -15.56 -14.20
N ASP A 639 -11.99 -15.21 -15.31
CA ASP A 639 -12.53 -14.25 -16.26
C ASP A 639 -13.85 -14.74 -16.89
N GLY A 640 -14.00 -16.06 -17.00
CA GLY A 640 -15.24 -16.74 -17.33
C GLY A 640 -16.31 -16.71 -16.24
N ASP A 641 -15.96 -16.51 -14.96
CA ASP A 641 -16.94 -16.30 -13.88
C ASP A 641 -17.39 -14.83 -13.82
N LEU A 642 -16.45 -13.90 -13.99
CA LEU A 642 -16.75 -12.45 -14.05
C LEU A 642 -17.81 -12.17 -15.13
N LYS A 643 -17.62 -12.71 -16.33
CA LYS A 643 -18.55 -12.56 -17.47
C LYS A 643 -19.94 -13.19 -17.25
N LYS A 644 -20.12 -14.01 -16.20
CA LYS A 644 -21.42 -14.60 -15.79
C LYS A 644 -22.10 -13.83 -14.62
N ILE A 645 -21.57 -12.70 -14.15
CA ILE A 645 -22.20 -11.95 -13.06
C ILE A 645 -23.56 -11.38 -13.52
N GLU A 646 -24.60 -11.61 -12.73
CA GLU A 646 -25.98 -11.17 -13.01
C GLU A 646 -26.09 -9.63 -13.11
N GLN A 647 -26.54 -9.16 -14.28
CA GLN A 647 -26.79 -7.74 -14.60
C GLN A 647 -28.10 -7.22 -13.99
N ASP A 648 -28.15 -7.19 -12.65
CA ASP A 648 -29.24 -6.58 -11.88
C ASP A 648 -28.98 -5.11 -11.55
N GLY A 649 -29.89 -4.48 -10.79
CA GLY A 649 -29.75 -3.09 -10.33
C GLY A 649 -28.59 -2.83 -9.36
N THR A 650 -27.86 -3.85 -8.92
CA THR A 650 -26.65 -3.76 -8.09
C THR A 650 -25.37 -4.09 -8.87
N PHE A 651 -25.46 -4.39 -10.18
CA PHE A 651 -24.33 -4.86 -10.99
C PHE A 651 -23.10 -3.93 -10.91
N SER A 652 -23.28 -2.61 -10.99
CA SER A 652 -22.16 -1.66 -10.86
C SER A 652 -21.44 -1.78 -9.51
N ASP A 653 -22.18 -1.98 -8.41
CA ASP A 653 -21.62 -2.18 -7.08
C ASP A 653 -20.93 -3.54 -6.95
N LYS A 654 -21.49 -4.60 -7.57
CA LYS A 654 -20.85 -5.92 -7.68
C LYS A 654 -19.48 -5.78 -8.36
N LEU A 655 -19.41 -5.09 -9.51
CA LEU A 655 -18.15 -4.84 -10.23
C LEU A 655 -17.16 -4.00 -9.41
N HIS A 656 -17.61 -2.91 -8.77
CA HIS A 656 -16.74 -2.08 -7.95
C HIS A 656 -16.25 -2.78 -6.67
N THR A 657 -17.02 -3.72 -6.12
CA THR A 657 -16.61 -4.56 -4.98
C THR A 657 -15.49 -5.52 -5.39
N ILE A 658 -15.64 -6.20 -6.54
CA ILE A 658 -14.63 -7.12 -7.08
C ILE A 658 -13.36 -6.36 -7.48
N ALA A 659 -13.47 -5.20 -8.14
CA ALA A 659 -12.32 -4.38 -8.51
C ALA A 659 -11.60 -3.70 -7.32
N LYS A 660 -12.17 -3.78 -6.10
CA LYS A 660 -11.54 -3.36 -4.83
C LYS A 660 -10.97 -4.54 -4.03
N ALA A 661 -10.90 -5.74 -4.62
CA ALA A 661 -10.28 -6.90 -4.01
C ALA A 661 -8.73 -6.86 -4.09
N PRO A 662 -8.02 -7.46 -3.12
CA PRO A 662 -6.56 -7.59 -3.17
C PRO A 662 -6.12 -8.61 -4.24
N ASP A 663 -4.87 -8.50 -4.70
CA ASP A 663 -4.22 -9.42 -5.66
C ASP A 663 -4.95 -9.63 -7.00
N MET A 664 -5.85 -8.73 -7.39
CA MET A 664 -6.46 -8.72 -8.71
C MET A 664 -5.40 -8.63 -9.83
N SER A 665 -5.59 -9.43 -10.89
CA SER A 665 -4.75 -9.35 -12.09
C SER A 665 -5.19 -8.19 -12.99
N ARG A 666 -4.31 -7.77 -13.89
CA ARG A 666 -4.60 -6.68 -14.83
C ARG A 666 -5.73 -7.06 -15.80
N GLU A 667 -5.81 -8.35 -16.11
CA GLU A 667 -6.74 -8.99 -17.04
C GLU A 667 -8.16 -8.95 -16.46
N GLN A 668 -8.32 -9.42 -15.21
CA GLN A 668 -9.57 -9.32 -14.46
C GLN A 668 -10.04 -7.86 -14.32
N LEU A 669 -9.12 -6.95 -14.00
CA LEU A 669 -9.42 -5.52 -13.86
C LEU A 669 -9.87 -4.89 -15.19
N LYS A 670 -9.27 -5.29 -16.31
CA LYS A 670 -9.71 -4.88 -17.64
C LYS A 670 -11.09 -5.45 -17.98
N THR A 671 -11.32 -6.74 -17.77
CA THR A 671 -12.63 -7.38 -17.98
C THR A 671 -13.74 -6.70 -17.16
N LEU A 672 -13.47 -6.33 -15.90
CA LEU A 672 -14.41 -5.56 -15.08
C LEU A 672 -14.67 -4.15 -15.61
N ALA A 673 -13.65 -3.49 -16.19
CA ALA A 673 -13.80 -2.17 -16.79
C ALA A 673 -14.58 -2.21 -18.12
N ASP A 674 -14.33 -3.21 -18.97
CA ASP A 674 -15.10 -3.46 -20.20
C ASP A 674 -16.56 -3.83 -19.87
N MET A 675 -16.81 -4.67 -18.84
CA MET A 675 -18.16 -4.96 -18.35
C MET A 675 -18.89 -3.72 -17.79
N TYR A 676 -18.19 -2.88 -17.02
CA TYR A 676 -18.74 -1.62 -16.51
C TYR A 676 -19.10 -0.66 -17.65
N LYS A 677 -18.20 -0.56 -18.64
CA LYS A 677 -18.34 0.27 -19.85
C LYS A 677 -19.58 -0.13 -20.67
N ASP A 678 -19.79 -1.42 -20.90
CA ASP A 678 -20.94 -1.93 -21.64
C ASP A 678 -22.27 -1.71 -20.89
N TYR A 679 -22.29 -2.00 -19.58
CA TYR A 679 -23.47 -1.80 -18.73
C TYR A 679 -23.86 -0.32 -18.59
N SER A 680 -22.87 0.55 -18.32
CA SER A 680 -23.07 2.01 -18.21
C SER A 680 -23.36 2.68 -19.55
N LYS A 681 -23.16 1.97 -20.68
CA LYS A 681 -23.35 2.47 -22.05
C LYS A 681 -22.54 3.75 -22.33
N ILE A 682 -21.42 3.91 -21.62
CA ILE A 682 -20.60 5.13 -21.65
C ILE A 682 -20.08 5.45 -23.05
N GLU A 683 -19.74 4.45 -23.87
CA GLU A 683 -19.28 4.70 -25.25
C GLU A 683 -20.40 5.16 -26.21
N SER A 684 -21.61 4.60 -26.10
CA SER A 684 -22.76 4.98 -26.93
C SER A 684 -23.48 6.27 -26.49
N THR A 685 -23.28 6.70 -25.24
CA THR A 685 -23.91 7.92 -24.69
C THR A 685 -23.02 9.15 -24.95
N ASP A 686 -23.60 10.32 -25.24
CA ASP A 686 -22.81 11.55 -25.37
C ASP A 686 -22.32 12.08 -24.01
N GLU A 687 -21.26 12.90 -24.02
CA GLU A 687 -20.64 13.47 -22.82
C GLU A 687 -21.63 14.28 -21.96
N THR A 688 -22.56 15.01 -22.57
CA THR A 688 -23.55 15.83 -21.86
C THR A 688 -24.58 14.96 -21.14
N SER A 689 -25.14 13.98 -21.84
CA SER A 689 -26.10 13.03 -21.24
C SER A 689 -25.43 12.18 -20.15
N PHE A 690 -24.21 11.68 -20.40
CA PHE A 690 -23.52 10.83 -19.43
C PHE A 690 -23.11 11.61 -18.16
N SER A 691 -22.44 12.76 -18.31
CA SER A 691 -22.03 13.58 -17.17
C SER A 691 -23.21 14.14 -16.36
N SER A 692 -24.37 14.38 -16.98
CA SER A 692 -25.59 14.77 -16.25
C SER A 692 -26.29 13.62 -15.51
N SER A 693 -25.93 12.36 -15.82
CA SER A 693 -26.50 11.16 -15.19
C SER A 693 -25.70 10.65 -13.98
N ILE A 694 -24.50 11.20 -13.73
CA ILE A 694 -23.58 10.78 -12.67
C ILE A 694 -23.20 11.98 -11.79
N ASP A 695 -23.26 11.81 -10.47
CA ASP A 695 -22.82 12.81 -9.50
C ASP A 695 -21.46 12.45 -8.85
N SER A 696 -20.89 13.39 -8.10
CA SER A 696 -19.59 13.18 -7.45
C SER A 696 -19.63 12.02 -6.45
N ASN A 697 -20.75 11.84 -5.72
CA ASN A 697 -20.90 10.72 -4.77
C ASN A 697 -20.85 9.36 -5.48
N THR A 698 -21.40 9.27 -6.69
CA THR A 698 -21.34 8.07 -7.53
C THR A 698 -19.89 7.78 -7.93
N VAL A 699 -19.15 8.79 -8.39
CA VAL A 699 -17.73 8.67 -8.74
C VAL A 699 -16.87 8.30 -7.52
N ASP A 700 -17.12 8.93 -6.37
CA ASP A 700 -16.43 8.63 -5.11
C ASP A 700 -16.54 7.15 -4.71
N ASN A 701 -17.68 6.51 -5.02
CA ASN A 701 -17.92 5.09 -4.71
C ASN A 701 -17.34 4.12 -5.75
N MET A 702 -16.87 4.58 -6.91
CA MET A 702 -16.26 3.72 -7.93
C MET A 702 -14.98 3.04 -7.42
N ALA A 703 -14.54 1.98 -8.12
CA ALA A 703 -13.22 1.40 -7.91
C ALA A 703 -12.16 2.21 -8.70
N PRO A 704 -11.08 2.70 -8.04
CA PRO A 704 -9.93 3.34 -8.71
C PRO A 704 -9.44 2.54 -9.93
N GLN A 705 -9.37 1.22 -9.78
CA GLN A 705 -8.83 0.33 -10.81
C GLN A 705 -9.73 0.20 -12.05
N ILE A 706 -11.05 0.35 -11.92
CA ILE A 706 -11.96 0.39 -13.08
C ILE A 706 -11.73 1.70 -13.85
N LEU A 707 -11.73 2.85 -13.17
CA LEU A 707 -11.43 4.15 -13.79
C LEU A 707 -10.03 4.18 -14.45
N ALA A 708 -9.06 3.51 -13.84
CA ALA A 708 -7.70 3.42 -14.34
C ALA A 708 -7.55 2.61 -15.64
N MET A 709 -8.42 1.62 -15.87
CA MET A 709 -8.46 0.83 -17.12
C MET A 709 -9.26 1.52 -18.24
N LEU A 710 -10.03 2.57 -17.97
CA LEU A 710 -10.72 3.35 -19.00
C LEU A 710 -9.74 4.23 -19.80
N SER A 711 -10.00 4.39 -21.10
CA SER A 711 -9.22 5.31 -21.96
C SER A 711 -9.44 6.77 -21.58
N LYS A 712 -8.49 7.65 -21.92
CA LYS A 712 -8.62 9.12 -21.79
C LYS A 712 -9.87 9.66 -22.49
N VAL A 713 -10.28 9.06 -23.62
CA VAL A 713 -11.49 9.45 -24.36
C VAL A 713 -12.74 9.09 -23.54
N THR A 714 -12.76 7.92 -22.92
CA THR A 714 -13.86 7.46 -22.07
C THR A 714 -13.97 8.29 -20.78
N LEU A 715 -12.85 8.61 -20.14
CA LEU A 715 -12.81 9.41 -18.90
C LEU A 715 -13.33 10.84 -19.08
N LYS A 716 -13.18 11.45 -20.27
CA LYS A 716 -13.77 12.77 -20.56
C LYS A 716 -15.28 12.80 -20.44
N LYS A 717 -15.97 11.68 -20.69
CA LYS A 717 -17.45 11.64 -20.67
C LYS A 717 -18.06 11.87 -19.29
N PHE A 718 -17.29 11.73 -18.20
CA PHE A 718 -17.73 12.10 -16.85
C PHE A 718 -17.94 13.61 -16.69
N GLY A 719 -17.38 14.43 -17.59
CA GLY A 719 -17.56 15.88 -17.65
C GLY A 719 -16.78 16.66 -16.59
N THR A 720 -16.63 17.97 -16.81
CA THR A 720 -15.86 18.86 -15.93
C THR A 720 -16.44 19.00 -14.52
N ALA A 721 -17.76 18.82 -14.35
CA ALA A 721 -18.42 18.89 -13.04
C ALA A 721 -18.00 17.77 -12.08
N ASN A 722 -17.65 16.59 -12.61
CA ASN A 722 -17.16 15.45 -11.82
C ASN A 722 -15.62 15.34 -11.81
N CYS A 723 -14.92 16.32 -12.41
CA CYS A 723 -13.47 16.28 -12.61
C CYS A 723 -12.69 15.92 -11.34
N ASP A 724 -12.89 16.68 -10.26
CA ASP A 724 -12.11 16.52 -9.03
C ASP A 724 -12.30 15.14 -8.39
N ALA A 725 -13.51 14.57 -8.45
CA ALA A 725 -13.79 13.22 -7.94
C ALA A 725 -13.10 12.14 -8.80
N VAL A 726 -13.12 12.27 -10.14
CA VAL A 726 -12.43 11.33 -11.04
C VAL A 726 -10.91 11.41 -10.84
N VAL A 727 -10.34 12.63 -10.72
CA VAL A 727 -8.92 12.84 -10.44
C VAL A 727 -8.52 12.20 -9.11
N GLN A 728 -9.29 12.46 -8.04
CA GLN A 728 -9.01 11.90 -6.71
C GLN A 728 -9.10 10.36 -6.67
N ARG A 729 -10.06 9.74 -7.37
CA ARG A 729 -10.10 8.26 -7.47
C ARG A 729 -9.01 7.69 -8.37
N LEU A 730 -8.61 8.38 -9.45
CA LEU A 730 -7.47 7.95 -10.28
C LEU A 730 -6.14 8.00 -9.51
N ALA A 731 -5.97 8.95 -8.59
CA ALA A 731 -4.78 9.09 -7.74
C ALA A 731 -4.49 7.86 -6.86
N GLU A 732 -5.54 7.09 -6.54
CA GLU A 732 -5.51 5.85 -5.74
C GLU A 732 -5.26 4.57 -6.57
N ALA A 733 -5.13 4.68 -7.90
CA ALA A 733 -4.94 3.53 -8.79
C ALA A 733 -3.59 2.82 -8.57
N ASP A 734 -3.54 1.51 -8.85
CA ASP A 734 -2.29 0.73 -8.82
C ASP A 734 -1.53 0.95 -10.14
N ASP A 735 -0.56 1.87 -10.13
CA ASP A 735 0.24 2.20 -11.32
C ASP A 735 0.93 0.96 -11.91
N LYS A 736 1.25 -0.03 -11.07
CA LYS A 736 1.99 -1.24 -11.42
C LYS A 736 1.18 -2.20 -12.30
N LYS A 737 -0.13 -1.98 -12.43
CA LYS A 737 -1.07 -2.71 -13.31
C LYS A 737 -1.27 -2.01 -14.67
N LEU A 738 -0.81 -0.77 -14.81
CA LEU A 738 -1.02 0.06 -16.01
C LEU A 738 0.25 0.14 -16.85
N THR A 739 0.13 0.06 -18.18
CA THR A 739 1.22 0.37 -19.13
C THR A 739 1.72 1.82 -18.97
N LYS A 740 2.92 2.16 -19.46
CA LYS A 740 3.37 3.56 -19.44
C LYS A 740 2.42 4.44 -20.25
N ASP A 741 1.89 3.93 -21.36
CA ASP A 741 0.96 4.70 -22.21
C ASP A 741 -0.41 4.88 -21.53
N GLU A 742 -0.96 3.88 -20.85
CA GLU A 742 -2.16 4.05 -20.01
C GLU A 742 -1.94 5.07 -18.87
N LEU A 743 -0.74 5.09 -18.26
CA LEU A 743 -0.36 6.07 -17.24
C LEU A 743 -0.24 7.48 -17.79
N LYS A 744 0.45 7.67 -18.93
CA LYS A 744 0.53 8.95 -19.65
C LYS A 744 -0.87 9.46 -19.98
N GLU A 745 -1.76 8.61 -20.47
CA GLU A 745 -3.16 8.98 -20.72
C GLU A 745 -3.87 9.53 -19.48
N LYS A 746 -3.64 8.94 -18.29
CA LYS A 746 -4.23 9.46 -17.04
C LYS A 746 -3.60 10.78 -16.60
N PHE A 747 -2.27 10.92 -16.69
CA PHE A 747 -1.61 12.18 -16.35
C PHE A 747 -2.02 13.33 -17.30
N GLU A 748 -2.15 13.05 -18.60
CA GLU A 748 -2.70 14.01 -19.57
C GLU A 748 -4.18 14.32 -19.34
N PHE A 749 -5.00 13.32 -18.96
CA PHE A 749 -6.38 13.57 -18.55
C PHE A 749 -6.43 14.54 -17.37
N ILE A 750 -5.63 14.32 -16.32
CA ILE A 750 -5.61 15.18 -15.12
C ILE A 750 -5.15 16.60 -15.46
N LYS A 751 -4.09 16.77 -16.28
CA LYS A 751 -3.62 18.09 -16.76
C LYS A 751 -4.73 18.84 -17.52
N GLU A 752 -5.51 18.16 -18.36
CA GLU A 752 -6.65 18.76 -19.07
C GLU A 752 -7.82 19.08 -18.13
N CYS A 753 -8.18 18.13 -17.25
CA CYS A 753 -9.29 18.20 -16.30
C CYS A 753 -9.14 19.40 -15.35
N LYS A 754 -7.94 19.60 -14.78
CA LYS A 754 -7.59 20.73 -13.91
C LYS A 754 -7.34 22.05 -14.67
N GLY A 755 -7.45 22.08 -16.01
CA GLY A 755 -7.13 23.25 -16.84
C GLY A 755 -5.64 23.61 -16.89
N LYS A 756 -4.76 22.74 -16.41
CA LYS A 756 -3.30 22.93 -16.29
C LYS A 756 -2.54 22.45 -17.53
N THR A 757 -3.13 22.61 -18.71
CA THR A 757 -2.48 22.29 -20.00
C THR A 757 -1.32 23.24 -20.33
N SER A 758 -1.31 24.45 -19.76
CA SER A 758 -0.25 25.46 -19.93
C SER A 758 0.09 26.17 -18.61
N GLY A 759 1.17 26.97 -18.61
CA GLY A 759 1.64 27.71 -17.43
C GLY A 759 2.35 26.84 -16.38
N THR A 760 2.72 27.46 -15.27
CA THR A 760 3.42 26.81 -14.14
C THR A 760 2.55 25.73 -13.48
N LEU A 761 3.19 24.65 -13.04
CA LEU A 761 2.61 23.60 -12.21
C LEU A 761 3.13 23.78 -10.78
N THR A 762 2.22 24.04 -9.83
CA THR A 762 2.54 24.14 -8.39
C THR A 762 2.48 22.77 -7.72
N ALA A 763 2.88 22.69 -6.44
CA ALA A 763 2.70 21.48 -5.66
C ALA A 763 1.21 21.10 -5.50
N ASP A 764 0.33 22.08 -5.28
CA ASP A 764 -1.11 21.86 -5.13
C ASP A 764 -1.75 21.30 -6.41
N ASP A 765 -1.27 21.75 -7.59
CA ASP A 765 -1.73 21.25 -8.90
C ASP A 765 -1.43 19.76 -9.11
N LEU A 766 -0.34 19.26 -8.52
CA LEU A 766 0.22 17.93 -8.76
C LEU A 766 -0.04 16.93 -7.63
N THR A 767 -0.24 17.41 -6.39
CA THR A 767 -0.48 16.54 -5.22
C THR A 767 -1.73 15.69 -5.41
N GLU A 768 -2.76 16.21 -6.06
CA GLU A 768 -4.01 15.47 -6.31
C GLU A 768 -3.92 14.42 -7.43
N ALA A 769 -2.78 14.29 -8.13
CA ALA A 769 -2.58 13.26 -9.15
C ALA A 769 -2.09 11.91 -8.58
N GLY A 770 -1.53 11.89 -7.36
CA GLY A 770 -1.09 10.68 -6.66
C GLY A 770 -0.25 9.72 -7.52
N ASN A 771 -0.63 8.43 -7.55
CA ASN A 771 0.14 7.40 -8.27
C ASN A 771 0.22 7.64 -9.79
N THR A 772 -0.73 8.39 -10.38
CA THR A 772 -0.70 8.71 -11.82
C THR A 772 0.43 9.66 -12.22
N LEU A 773 1.12 10.28 -11.26
CA LEU A 773 2.37 11.02 -11.48
C LEU A 773 3.45 10.14 -12.15
N CYS A 774 3.37 8.81 -12.02
CA CYS A 774 4.23 7.89 -12.77
C CYS A 774 4.00 7.88 -14.29
N GLY A 775 2.94 8.55 -14.77
CA GLY A 775 2.71 8.85 -16.19
C GLY A 775 3.28 10.18 -16.67
N MET A 776 4.08 10.88 -15.85
CA MET A 776 4.64 12.18 -16.20
C MET A 776 5.50 12.14 -17.46
N ASP A 777 5.24 13.09 -18.36
CA ASP A 777 5.98 13.28 -19.60
C ASP A 777 7.15 14.26 -19.43
N SER A 778 8.12 14.23 -20.35
CA SER A 778 9.31 15.08 -20.26
C SER A 778 9.04 16.57 -20.49
N ALA A 779 7.83 17.04 -20.82
CA ALA A 779 7.51 18.47 -20.86
C ALA A 779 7.01 19.03 -19.50
N ALA A 780 6.53 18.19 -18.58
CA ALA A 780 6.00 18.66 -17.30
C ALA A 780 7.07 19.18 -16.30
N PRO A 781 8.25 18.55 -16.11
CA PRO A 781 9.26 19.03 -15.14
C PRO A 781 9.75 20.46 -15.40
N ASP A 782 9.82 20.88 -16.67
CA ASP A 782 10.22 22.23 -17.05
C ASP A 782 9.21 23.29 -16.57
N ARG A 783 7.94 22.90 -16.40
CA ARG A 783 6.84 23.75 -15.94
C ARG A 783 6.64 23.76 -14.42
N MET A 784 7.26 22.83 -13.68
CA MET A 784 7.16 22.79 -12.22
C MET A 784 7.95 23.92 -11.56
N ASP A 785 7.42 24.50 -10.48
CA ASP A 785 8.19 25.39 -9.61
C ASP A 785 9.05 24.61 -8.59
N ALA A 786 9.78 25.32 -7.72
CA ALA A 786 10.70 24.70 -6.76
C ALA A 786 9.97 23.92 -5.64
N ASP A 787 8.80 24.39 -5.19
CA ASP A 787 7.99 23.74 -4.16
C ASP A 787 7.30 22.47 -4.72
N ALA A 788 6.84 22.55 -5.97
CA ALA A 788 6.38 21.41 -6.74
C ALA A 788 7.46 20.33 -6.87
N LEU A 789 8.70 20.71 -7.22
CA LEU A 789 9.80 19.75 -7.34
C LEU A 789 10.19 19.15 -5.99
N GLU A 790 10.27 19.95 -4.91
CA GLU A 790 10.61 19.47 -3.57
C GLU A 790 9.59 18.44 -3.05
N LYS A 791 8.28 18.69 -3.24
CA LYS A 791 7.20 17.81 -2.74
C LYS A 791 6.93 16.59 -3.62
N ILE A 792 7.06 16.71 -4.94
CA ILE A 792 6.64 15.67 -5.90
C ILE A 792 7.78 14.71 -6.28
N ALA A 793 9.05 15.13 -6.22
CA ALA A 793 10.18 14.26 -6.55
C ALA A 793 10.23 12.93 -5.75
N PRO A 794 9.92 12.88 -4.43
CA PRO A 794 9.88 11.62 -3.68
C PRO A 794 8.85 10.59 -4.18
N ILE A 795 7.79 11.03 -4.85
CA ILE A 795 6.82 10.14 -5.53
C ILE A 795 7.45 9.66 -6.85
N LEU A 796 7.94 10.60 -7.66
CA LEU A 796 8.52 10.35 -8.98
C LEU A 796 9.76 9.44 -8.93
N GLN A 797 10.52 9.43 -7.84
CA GLN A 797 11.64 8.49 -7.62
C GLN A 797 11.17 7.02 -7.69
N LYS A 798 9.98 6.69 -7.18
CA LYS A 798 9.48 5.30 -7.16
C LYS A 798 9.00 4.83 -8.52
N CYS A 799 8.62 5.76 -9.40
CA CYS A 799 8.06 5.50 -10.72
C CYS A 799 9.08 4.94 -11.73
N ASN A 800 8.61 4.13 -12.69
CA ASN A 800 9.41 3.65 -13.82
C ASN A 800 9.46 4.67 -14.98
N LEU A 801 9.96 5.88 -14.70
CA LEU A 801 10.09 6.97 -15.67
C LEU A 801 11.18 6.71 -16.72
N ASP A 802 10.99 7.25 -17.92
CA ASP A 802 11.98 7.20 -19.00
C ASP A 802 13.22 8.07 -18.72
N PRO A 803 14.37 7.79 -19.36
CA PRO A 803 15.60 8.55 -19.13
C PRO A 803 15.50 10.06 -19.40
N SER A 804 14.71 10.51 -20.38
CA SER A 804 14.61 11.94 -20.71
C SER A 804 13.83 12.72 -19.66
N THR A 805 12.76 12.13 -19.12
CA THR A 805 12.00 12.68 -17.99
C THR A 805 12.86 12.70 -16.72
N ARG A 806 13.59 11.62 -16.42
CA ARG A 806 14.54 11.56 -15.28
C ARG A 806 15.62 12.65 -15.37
N GLN A 807 16.24 12.84 -16.54
CA GLN A 807 17.28 13.86 -16.75
C GLN A 807 16.75 15.28 -16.55
N LYS A 808 15.54 15.57 -17.02
CA LYS A 808 14.91 16.88 -16.81
C LYS A 808 14.51 17.12 -15.36
N ILE A 809 14.02 16.11 -14.63
CA ILE A 809 13.74 16.26 -13.19
C ILE A 809 15.03 16.64 -12.44
N ALA A 810 16.13 15.91 -12.66
CA ALA A 810 17.43 16.24 -12.06
C ALA A 810 17.89 17.68 -12.38
N SER A 811 17.82 18.06 -13.65
CA SER A 811 18.24 19.38 -14.14
C SER A 811 17.39 20.53 -13.58
N ASN A 812 16.08 20.32 -13.47
CA ASN A 812 15.15 21.28 -12.90
C ASN A 812 15.31 21.39 -11.37
N ILE A 813 15.54 20.29 -10.64
CA ILE A 813 15.86 20.32 -9.20
C ILE A 813 17.11 21.18 -8.96
N VAL A 814 18.22 20.89 -9.65
CA VAL A 814 19.49 21.62 -9.44
C VAL A 814 19.36 23.12 -9.73
N SER A 815 18.67 23.49 -10.82
CA SER A 815 18.55 24.88 -11.24
C SER A 815 17.50 25.69 -10.45
N LYS A 816 16.34 25.10 -10.11
CA LYS A 816 15.22 25.82 -9.46
C LYS A 816 15.33 25.84 -7.94
N MET A 817 15.98 24.87 -7.31
CA MET A 817 16.21 24.85 -5.85
C MET A 817 17.50 25.59 -5.43
N SER A 818 18.08 26.42 -6.31
CA SER A 818 19.32 27.18 -6.08
C SER A 818 20.56 26.33 -5.76
N LEU A 819 20.57 25.04 -6.14
CA LEU A 819 21.66 24.08 -5.88
C LEU A 819 22.79 24.19 -6.92
N THR A 820 23.03 25.40 -7.45
CA THR A 820 23.96 25.65 -8.57
C THR A 820 25.42 25.42 -8.22
N ASP A 821 25.78 25.54 -6.93
CA ASP A 821 27.01 24.97 -6.39
C ASP A 821 26.67 23.64 -5.68
N THR A 822 27.09 22.54 -6.30
CA THR A 822 26.87 21.19 -5.79
C THR A 822 27.57 20.91 -4.46
N SER A 823 28.57 21.71 -4.08
CA SER A 823 29.25 21.59 -2.77
C SER A 823 28.38 22.07 -1.61
N GLN A 824 27.32 22.83 -1.90
CA GLN A 824 26.37 23.37 -0.92
C GLN A 824 25.06 22.56 -0.84
N ILE A 825 24.97 21.40 -1.50
CA ILE A 825 23.77 20.55 -1.44
C ILE A 825 23.63 19.96 -0.03
N THR A 826 22.59 20.40 0.67
CA THR A 826 22.17 19.92 1.99
C THR A 826 21.69 18.47 1.96
N SER A 827 21.58 17.84 3.13
CA SER A 827 21.01 16.48 3.22
C SER A 827 19.55 16.45 2.75
N SER A 828 18.82 17.54 2.96
CA SER A 828 17.50 17.77 2.35
C SER A 828 17.55 17.74 0.81
N GLY A 829 18.45 18.50 0.17
CA GLY A 829 18.60 18.50 -1.29
C GLY A 829 19.00 17.14 -1.88
N PHE A 830 19.85 16.37 -1.19
CA PHE A 830 20.20 15.01 -1.59
C PHE A 830 19.01 14.04 -1.61
N MET A 831 18.07 14.17 -0.66
CA MET A 831 16.87 13.32 -0.63
C MET A 831 15.86 13.68 -1.74
N VAL A 832 15.75 14.96 -2.10
CA VAL A 832 14.89 15.40 -3.22
C VAL A 832 15.44 14.92 -4.57
N LEU A 833 16.76 14.96 -4.75
CA LEU A 833 17.42 14.32 -5.90
C LEU A 833 17.21 12.81 -5.89
N GLY A 834 17.50 12.11 -4.79
CA GLY A 834 17.38 10.65 -4.69
C GLY A 834 17.97 9.94 -5.90
N ASN A 835 17.25 8.99 -6.51
CA ASN A 835 17.74 8.27 -7.67
C ASN A 835 17.88 9.11 -8.97
N PHE A 836 17.45 10.37 -9.00
CA PHE A 836 17.74 11.29 -10.12
C PHE A 836 19.19 11.81 -10.11
N ILE A 837 19.93 11.62 -9.02
CA ILE A 837 21.34 12.03 -8.90
C ILE A 837 22.24 11.42 -10.00
N THR A 838 21.86 10.28 -10.59
CA THR A 838 22.65 9.60 -11.63
C THR A 838 22.67 10.33 -12.96
N GLU A 839 21.71 11.24 -13.18
CA GLU A 839 21.59 12.04 -14.39
C GLU A 839 22.47 13.31 -14.33
N LEU A 840 23.14 13.55 -13.20
CA LEU A 840 24.13 14.61 -13.03
C LEU A 840 25.46 14.26 -13.71
N SER A 841 26.20 15.28 -14.15
CA SER A 841 27.52 15.09 -14.73
C SER A 841 28.55 14.64 -13.70
N ASP A 842 29.60 13.96 -14.17
CA ASP A 842 30.67 13.45 -13.31
C ASP A 842 31.41 14.59 -12.58
N THR A 843 31.44 15.78 -13.20
CA THR A 843 31.92 17.02 -12.58
C THR A 843 31.03 17.48 -11.42
N GLN A 844 29.71 17.51 -11.60
CA GLN A 844 28.74 17.87 -10.56
C GLN A 844 28.80 16.92 -9.34
N LEU A 845 28.99 15.61 -9.60
CA LEU A 845 29.20 14.63 -8.53
C LEU A 845 30.53 14.89 -7.81
N ALA A 846 31.62 15.08 -8.54
CA ALA A 846 32.96 15.27 -7.97
C ALA A 846 33.11 16.49 -7.06
N SER A 847 32.26 17.53 -7.22
CA SER A 847 32.24 18.74 -6.40
C SER A 847 31.29 18.69 -5.18
N MET A 848 30.57 17.60 -4.95
CA MET A 848 29.74 17.42 -3.73
C MET A 848 30.58 17.23 -2.46
N ASP A 849 30.05 17.63 -1.29
CA ASP A 849 30.72 17.33 -0.02
C ASP A 849 30.76 15.82 0.27
N LYS A 850 31.93 15.38 0.73
CA LYS A 850 32.24 13.96 0.90
C LYS A 850 31.64 13.38 2.17
N ASP A 851 31.57 14.15 3.25
CA ASP A 851 31.01 13.68 4.50
C ASP A 851 29.47 13.57 4.35
N THR A 852 28.83 14.58 3.75
CA THR A 852 27.39 14.58 3.43
C THR A 852 27.01 13.40 2.51
N VAL A 853 27.70 13.20 1.38
CA VAL A 853 27.45 12.06 0.48
C VAL A 853 27.54 10.71 1.23
N SER A 854 28.52 10.57 2.13
CA SER A 854 28.73 9.33 2.89
C SER A 854 27.61 9.00 3.88
N ASP A 855 26.93 10.00 4.45
CA ASP A 855 25.87 9.80 5.45
C ASP A 855 24.45 9.76 4.84
N VAL A 856 24.23 10.36 3.66
CA VAL A 856 22.96 10.25 2.90
C VAL A 856 22.88 9.05 1.95
N THR A 857 24.02 8.40 1.66
CA THR A 857 24.13 7.24 0.73
C THR A 857 22.97 6.26 0.86
N ASP A 858 22.71 5.79 2.09
CA ASP A 858 21.72 4.77 2.42
C ASP A 858 20.34 5.08 1.82
N LYS A 859 19.92 6.36 1.86
CA LYS A 859 18.60 6.84 1.41
C LYS A 859 18.50 6.95 -0.11
N VAL A 860 19.60 7.31 -0.75
CA VAL A 860 19.67 7.34 -2.21
C VAL A 860 19.56 5.89 -2.72
N MET A 861 20.23 4.95 -2.07
CA MET A 861 20.12 3.52 -2.35
C MET A 861 18.75 2.92 -2.01
N GLU A 862 18.07 3.44 -0.98
CA GLU A 862 16.65 3.18 -0.65
C GLU A 862 15.74 3.65 -1.81
N SER A 863 15.92 4.87 -2.32
CA SER A 863 15.17 5.36 -3.51
C SER A 863 15.48 4.57 -4.80
N PHE A 864 16.66 3.94 -4.91
CA PHE A 864 16.96 2.99 -5.97
C PHE A 864 16.23 1.65 -5.77
N LYS A 865 16.16 1.15 -4.52
CA LYS A 865 15.45 -0.09 -4.18
C LYS A 865 13.96 0.00 -4.49
N ASP A 866 13.26 1.05 -4.04
CA ASP A 866 11.83 1.26 -4.31
C ASP A 866 11.51 1.26 -5.81
N SER A 867 12.35 1.95 -6.58
CA SER A 867 12.24 2.07 -8.04
C SER A 867 12.59 0.73 -8.75
N GLU A 868 13.46 -0.10 -8.16
CA GLU A 868 13.77 -1.45 -8.64
C GLU A 868 12.65 -2.45 -8.32
N GLU A 869 11.99 -2.31 -7.16
CA GLU A 869 10.86 -3.13 -6.73
C GLU A 869 9.62 -2.86 -7.58
N THR A 870 9.29 -1.58 -7.82
CA THR A 870 8.25 -1.17 -8.79
C THR A 870 8.52 -1.76 -10.19
N ARG A 871 9.78 -1.80 -10.64
CA ARG A 871 10.15 -2.46 -11.92
C ARG A 871 9.96 -3.98 -11.89
N LYS A 872 10.19 -4.65 -10.75
CA LYS A 872 9.95 -6.10 -10.60
C LYS A 872 8.46 -6.44 -10.61
N GLU A 873 7.63 -5.66 -9.91
CA GLU A 873 6.18 -5.86 -9.88
C GLU A 873 5.53 -5.60 -11.25
N ARG A 874 5.94 -4.55 -11.97
CA ARG A 874 5.49 -4.28 -13.34
C ARG A 874 5.83 -5.41 -14.32
N LYS A 875 6.99 -6.04 -14.17
CA LYS A 875 7.38 -7.25 -14.94
C LYS A 875 6.51 -8.46 -14.56
N LYS A 876 6.23 -8.67 -13.27
CA LYS A 876 5.34 -9.74 -12.79
C LYS A 876 3.90 -9.58 -13.30
N ASN A 877 3.40 -8.34 -13.39
CA ASN A 877 2.09 -8.03 -13.97
C ASN A 877 2.07 -8.07 -15.52
N ALA A 878 3.13 -8.58 -16.17
CA ALA A 878 3.27 -8.77 -17.61
C ALA A 878 3.01 -7.52 -18.49
N VAL A 879 3.16 -6.33 -17.90
CA VAL A 879 2.95 -5.01 -18.55
C VAL A 879 4.03 -4.70 -19.59
N SER A 880 5.16 -5.42 -19.56
CA SER A 880 6.43 -4.98 -20.13
C SER A 880 6.76 -5.57 -21.51
N LYS A 881 6.13 -5.04 -22.57
CA LYS A 881 6.82 -4.90 -23.87
C LYS A 881 7.74 -3.66 -23.93
N GLU A 882 7.60 -2.77 -22.96
CA GLU A 882 8.25 -1.46 -22.87
C GLU A 882 9.66 -1.50 -22.24
N ALA A 883 10.23 -2.70 -21.99
CA ALA A 883 11.45 -2.85 -21.17
C ALA A 883 12.26 -4.15 -21.43
N GLU A 884 12.68 -4.41 -22.66
CA GLU A 884 13.80 -5.35 -22.91
C GLU A 884 15.12 -4.59 -23.19
N SER A 885 16.16 -4.94 -22.43
CA SER A 885 17.52 -4.38 -22.45
C SER A 885 17.72 -2.89 -22.07
N SER A 886 17.27 -1.91 -22.87
CA SER A 886 17.89 -0.58 -22.89
C SER A 886 17.68 0.25 -21.61
N GLU A 887 16.44 0.56 -21.23
CA GLU A 887 16.16 1.36 -20.02
C GLU A 887 16.64 0.67 -18.73
N GLU A 888 16.45 -0.65 -18.63
CA GLU A 888 16.94 -1.45 -17.50
C GLU A 888 18.46 -1.37 -17.39
N SER A 889 19.18 -1.40 -18.52
CA SER A 889 20.63 -1.22 -18.55
C SER A 889 21.04 0.20 -18.16
N SER A 890 20.30 1.23 -18.57
CA SER A 890 20.53 2.63 -18.20
C SER A 890 20.32 2.84 -16.69
N PHE A 891 19.24 2.31 -16.11
CA PHE A 891 18.98 2.38 -14.67
C PHE A 891 20.05 1.64 -13.86
N LYS A 892 20.45 0.43 -14.29
CA LYS A 892 21.56 -0.32 -13.67
C LYS A 892 22.92 0.38 -13.82
N GLN A 893 23.19 1.00 -14.96
CA GLN A 893 24.41 1.76 -15.20
C GLN A 893 24.48 3.03 -14.35
N GLY A 894 23.37 3.76 -14.22
CA GLY A 894 23.27 4.91 -13.30
C GLY A 894 23.50 4.49 -11.85
N LYS A 895 22.79 3.46 -11.39
CA LYS A 895 22.95 2.85 -10.06
C LYS A 895 24.42 2.47 -9.78
N LYS A 896 25.07 1.81 -10.76
CA LYS A 896 26.50 1.48 -10.70
C LYS A 896 27.39 2.73 -10.60
N LYS A 897 27.20 3.72 -11.48
CA LYS A 897 27.95 5.00 -11.48
C LYS A 897 27.87 5.71 -10.12
N LEU A 898 26.69 5.76 -9.51
CA LEU A 898 26.51 6.34 -8.17
C LEU A 898 27.34 5.58 -7.12
N VAL A 899 27.29 4.24 -7.11
CA VAL A 899 28.02 3.47 -6.11
C VAL A 899 29.54 3.55 -6.32
N GLU A 900 30.03 3.56 -7.57
CA GLU A 900 31.44 3.81 -7.89
C GLU A 900 31.90 5.18 -7.35
N PHE A 901 31.07 6.22 -7.49
CA PHE A 901 31.32 7.54 -6.89
C PHE A 901 31.32 7.50 -5.35
N VAL A 902 30.32 6.87 -4.72
CA VAL A 902 30.24 6.71 -3.25
C VAL A 902 31.45 5.95 -2.68
N ILE A 903 31.90 4.90 -3.36
CA ILE A 903 33.11 4.15 -2.96
C ILE A 903 34.34 5.06 -3.02
N GLY A 904 34.55 5.79 -4.12
CA GLY A 904 35.65 6.74 -4.26
C GLY A 904 35.61 7.90 -3.25
N VAL A 905 34.42 8.30 -2.80
CA VAL A 905 34.22 9.23 -1.68
C VAL A 905 34.72 8.62 -0.37
N LYS A 906 34.31 7.39 -0.03
CA LYS A 906 34.70 6.71 1.22
C LYS A 906 36.18 6.34 1.27
N GLU A 907 36.76 5.86 0.17
CA GLU A 907 38.20 5.63 0.05
C GLU A 907 39.00 6.93 0.29
N ALA A 908 38.53 8.08 -0.22
CA ALA A 908 39.17 9.37 0.01
C ALA A 908 39.06 9.86 1.47
N ILE A 909 37.94 9.59 2.17
CA ILE A 909 37.78 9.88 3.61
C ILE A 909 38.73 9.01 4.43
N GLY A 910 38.79 7.70 4.14
CA GLY A 910 39.74 6.78 4.78
C GLY A 910 41.20 7.19 4.58
N ALA A 911 41.57 7.64 3.37
CA ALA A 911 42.90 8.14 3.07
C ALA A 911 43.27 9.41 3.86
N ARG A 912 42.31 10.35 4.05
CA ARG A 912 42.51 11.54 4.92
C ARG A 912 42.85 11.11 6.36
N GLN A 913 42.11 10.15 6.92
CA GLN A 913 42.35 9.65 8.28
C GLN A 913 43.70 8.90 8.40
N ALA A 914 44.10 8.14 7.38
CA ALA A 914 45.38 7.43 7.35
C ALA A 914 46.61 8.36 7.25
N SER A 915 46.44 9.60 6.77
CA SER A 915 47.54 10.55 6.52
C SER A 915 48.38 10.91 7.75
N GLY A 916 47.93 10.61 8.97
CA GLY A 916 48.70 10.77 10.21
C GLY A 916 49.88 9.77 10.38
N ARG A 917 49.93 8.68 9.60
CA ARG A 917 51.06 7.73 9.60
C ARG A 917 51.44 7.30 8.18
N ARG A 918 52.69 7.53 7.78
CA ARG A 918 53.22 7.16 6.46
C ARG A 918 53.16 5.64 6.21
N ARG A 919 52.21 5.18 5.39
CA ARG A 919 52.37 4.05 4.47
C ARG A 919 51.35 4.12 3.33
N ARG A 920 51.70 3.58 2.15
CA ARG A 920 50.76 3.34 1.05
C ARG A 920 49.99 2.05 1.35
N SER A 921 48.81 2.19 1.93
CA SER A 921 47.72 1.21 1.85
C SER A 921 46.51 1.93 1.29
N THR A 922 45.96 1.45 0.18
CA THR A 922 44.59 1.80 -0.23
C THR A 922 43.65 1.51 0.93
N ALA A 923 42.81 2.47 1.30
CA ALA A 923 41.90 2.29 2.43
C ALA A 923 40.91 1.16 2.12
N SER A 924 40.97 0.06 2.88
CA SER A 924 39.94 -0.97 2.78
C SER A 924 38.59 -0.39 3.17
N LEU A 925 37.57 -0.72 2.39
CA LEU A 925 36.18 -0.56 2.81
C LEU A 925 35.94 -1.39 4.08
N LYS A 926 35.23 -0.79 5.04
CA LYS A 926 34.81 -1.42 6.29
C LYS A 926 33.40 -1.98 6.16
N CYS A 927 32.97 -2.84 7.08
CA CYS A 927 31.58 -3.30 7.12
C CYS A 927 30.57 -2.15 7.30
N THR A 928 30.93 -1.07 8.00
CA THR A 928 30.14 0.16 8.06
C THR A 928 29.93 0.78 6.67
N ASP A 929 30.95 0.76 5.83
CA ASP A 929 30.93 1.37 4.50
C ASP A 929 30.07 0.54 3.54
N LEU A 930 30.24 -0.78 3.59
CA LEU A 930 29.48 -1.77 2.83
C LEU A 930 27.99 -1.74 3.21
N THR A 931 27.64 -1.64 4.51
CA THR A 931 26.22 -1.62 4.92
C THR A 931 25.49 -0.38 4.43
N SER A 932 26.14 0.80 4.48
CA SER A 932 25.56 2.03 3.93
C SER A 932 25.34 1.99 2.42
N ILE A 933 26.20 1.30 1.66
CA ILE A 933 25.98 1.08 0.21
C ILE A 933 24.77 0.16 -0.02
N GLY A 934 24.49 -0.74 0.92
CA GLY A 934 23.35 -1.66 0.88
C GLY A 934 23.52 -2.78 -0.16
N ALA A 935 22.82 -3.89 0.05
CA ALA A 935 22.94 -5.08 -0.80
C ALA A 935 22.73 -4.79 -2.29
N SER A 936 21.81 -3.87 -2.61
CA SER A 936 21.51 -3.48 -3.99
C SER A 936 22.67 -2.77 -4.70
N GLY A 937 23.56 -2.07 -3.99
CA GLY A 937 24.65 -1.31 -4.60
C GLY A 937 25.97 -2.06 -4.75
N LEU A 938 26.21 -3.05 -3.89
CA LEU A 938 27.52 -3.69 -3.74
C LEU A 938 28.04 -4.39 -5.02
N SER A 939 27.15 -4.78 -5.94
CA SER A 939 27.49 -5.30 -7.28
C SER A 939 28.34 -4.37 -8.15
N ALA A 940 28.48 -3.09 -7.78
CA ALA A 940 29.40 -2.15 -8.42
C ALA A 940 30.89 -2.36 -8.02
N LEU A 941 31.19 -3.06 -6.92
CA LEU A 941 32.56 -3.21 -6.39
C LEU A 941 33.48 -3.97 -7.35
N THR A 942 34.66 -3.42 -7.62
CA THR A 942 35.67 -4.14 -8.42
C THR A 942 36.19 -5.38 -7.68
N THR A 943 36.63 -6.39 -8.43
CA THR A 943 37.28 -7.59 -7.87
C THR A 943 38.51 -7.24 -7.02
N THR A 944 39.23 -6.17 -7.36
CA THR A 944 40.33 -5.60 -6.57
C THR A 944 39.85 -5.03 -5.23
N GLN A 945 38.75 -4.27 -5.20
CA GLN A 945 38.19 -3.75 -3.95
C GLN A 945 37.68 -4.87 -3.05
N ILE A 946 36.97 -5.85 -3.60
CA ILE A 946 36.57 -7.09 -2.92
C ILE A 946 37.80 -7.79 -2.31
N SER A 947 38.85 -7.99 -3.11
CA SER A 947 40.09 -8.63 -2.68
C SER A 947 40.87 -7.85 -1.62
N ASN A 948 40.57 -6.56 -1.41
CA ASN A 948 41.22 -5.72 -0.40
C ASN A 948 40.42 -5.58 0.92
N ILE A 949 39.19 -6.10 0.99
CA ILE A 949 38.39 -6.11 2.23
C ILE A 949 39.17 -6.83 3.34
N GLN A 950 39.27 -6.21 4.53
CA GLN A 950 39.92 -6.81 5.69
C GLN A 950 39.10 -7.97 6.27
N ASP A 951 39.77 -8.97 6.81
CA ASP A 951 39.15 -10.23 7.24
C ASP A 951 38.02 -10.05 8.25
N GLN A 952 38.20 -9.16 9.25
CA GLN A 952 37.14 -8.87 10.23
C GLN A 952 35.96 -8.09 9.61
N ASP A 953 36.21 -7.17 8.66
CA ASP A 953 35.15 -6.44 7.98
C ASP A 953 34.36 -7.35 7.02
N PHE A 954 35.02 -8.32 6.38
CA PHE A 954 34.34 -9.38 5.64
C PHE A 954 33.51 -10.27 6.57
N LEU A 955 34.05 -10.68 7.72
CA LEU A 955 33.32 -11.49 8.71
C LEU A 955 32.10 -10.76 9.32
N ASP A 956 32.23 -9.46 9.60
CA ASP A 956 31.15 -8.63 10.14
C ASP A 956 30.04 -8.38 9.09
N CYS A 957 30.37 -8.33 7.79
CA CYS A 957 29.42 -8.05 6.69
C CYS A 957 29.12 -9.23 5.75
N ALA A 958 29.51 -10.46 6.10
CA ALA A 958 29.39 -11.62 5.21
C ALA A 958 27.96 -11.84 4.69
N GLU A 959 26.95 -11.75 5.56
CA GLU A 959 25.55 -11.97 5.18
C GLU A 959 24.98 -10.89 4.24
N LEU A 960 25.52 -9.67 4.31
CA LEU A 960 25.19 -8.59 3.38
C LEU A 960 25.83 -8.85 2.02
N LEU A 961 27.11 -9.25 2.00
CA LEU A 961 27.81 -9.62 0.76
C LEU A 961 27.14 -10.83 0.07
N GLY A 962 26.58 -11.75 0.85
CA GLY A 962 25.79 -12.90 0.37
C GLY A 962 24.29 -12.65 0.19
N SER A 963 23.78 -11.42 0.35
CA SER A 963 22.39 -11.06 -0.04
C SER A 963 22.28 -10.33 -1.38
N VAL A 964 23.38 -9.76 -1.87
CA VAL A 964 23.51 -9.17 -3.22
C VAL A 964 23.15 -10.21 -4.28
N THR A 965 22.16 -9.92 -5.14
CA THR A 965 21.71 -10.86 -6.17
C THR A 965 22.56 -10.80 -7.44
N ASP A 966 23.06 -9.62 -7.78
CA ASP A 966 23.55 -9.22 -9.10
C ASP A 966 25.09 -9.19 -9.21
N TRP A 967 25.79 -10.05 -8.46
CA TRP A 967 27.23 -10.28 -8.66
C TRP A 967 27.52 -10.89 -10.04
N SER A 968 28.52 -10.36 -10.74
CA SER A 968 29.18 -11.08 -11.85
C SER A 968 30.03 -12.23 -11.31
N ASP A 969 30.28 -13.26 -12.12
CA ASP A 969 30.97 -14.48 -11.64
C ASP A 969 32.39 -14.21 -11.15
N ALA A 970 33.13 -13.28 -11.78
CA ALA A 970 34.44 -12.84 -11.30
C ALA A 970 34.39 -12.17 -9.91
N GLN A 971 33.29 -11.50 -9.56
CA GLN A 971 33.08 -10.96 -8.20
C GLN A 971 32.72 -12.07 -7.21
N LYS A 972 31.91 -13.06 -7.62
CA LYS A 972 31.63 -14.26 -6.81
C LYS A 972 32.92 -15.02 -6.49
N GLU A 973 33.78 -15.23 -7.49
CA GLU A 973 35.10 -15.84 -7.32
C GLU A 973 36.01 -15.02 -6.38
N ALA A 974 36.03 -13.69 -6.51
CA ALA A 974 36.80 -12.82 -5.60
C ALA A 974 36.30 -12.89 -4.15
N LEU A 975 34.98 -12.89 -3.91
CA LEU A 975 34.38 -13.05 -2.57
C LEU A 975 34.70 -14.43 -1.98
N VAL A 976 34.64 -15.47 -2.80
CA VAL A 976 35.04 -16.83 -2.44
C VAL A 976 36.54 -16.90 -2.10
N ALA A 977 37.40 -16.15 -2.79
CA ALA A 977 38.84 -16.07 -2.48
C ALA A 977 39.11 -15.36 -1.14
N VAL A 978 38.34 -14.33 -0.78
CA VAL A 978 38.39 -13.71 0.57
C VAL A 978 37.91 -14.70 1.63
N ALA A 979 36.79 -15.37 1.40
CA ALA A 979 36.24 -16.37 2.31
C ALA A 979 37.22 -17.53 2.60
N LYS A 980 37.98 -17.95 1.59
CA LYS A 980 38.99 -19.02 1.66
C LYS A 980 40.25 -18.68 2.46
N ARG A 981 40.44 -17.44 2.92
CA ARG A 981 41.59 -17.05 3.78
C ARG A 981 41.58 -17.82 5.09
N SER A 982 42.76 -18.19 5.59
CA SER A 982 42.96 -18.91 6.85
C SER A 982 42.44 -18.17 8.09
N THR A 983 42.36 -16.84 8.01
CA THR A 983 41.84 -15.91 9.01
C THR A 983 40.32 -15.63 8.90
N VAL A 984 39.67 -16.08 7.82
CA VAL A 984 38.23 -15.88 7.57
C VAL A 984 37.46 -17.17 7.84
N TRP A 985 37.33 -18.08 6.85
CA TRP A 985 36.69 -19.40 7.04
C TRP A 985 37.57 -20.57 6.57
N ASN A 986 38.77 -20.30 6.03
CA ASN A 986 39.72 -21.29 5.52
C ASN A 986 39.10 -22.15 4.38
N THR A 987 39.53 -23.40 4.19
CA THR A 987 39.02 -24.29 3.13
C THR A 987 37.50 -24.54 3.19
N PRO A 988 36.78 -24.70 2.06
CA PRO A 988 35.34 -24.97 2.06
C PRO A 988 34.89 -26.15 2.93
N SER A 989 35.71 -27.19 3.05
CA SER A 989 35.50 -28.34 3.94
C SER A 989 35.43 -28.00 5.44
N THR A 990 35.96 -26.84 5.86
CA THR A 990 35.91 -26.35 7.25
C THR A 990 34.85 -25.29 7.48
N TRP A 991 34.02 -24.95 6.47
CA TRP A 991 32.99 -23.93 6.61
C TRP A 991 31.80 -24.45 7.42
N ALA A 992 31.48 -23.75 8.52
CA ALA A 992 30.29 -24.01 9.31
C ALA A 992 29.00 -23.63 8.55
N THR A 993 27.88 -24.27 8.87
CA THR A 993 26.55 -23.98 8.27
C THR A 993 26.13 -22.51 8.41
N SER A 994 26.63 -21.79 9.41
CA SER A 994 26.45 -20.34 9.55
C SER A 994 27.22 -19.54 8.49
N SER A 995 28.46 -19.94 8.20
CA SER A 995 29.31 -19.28 7.20
C SER A 995 28.76 -19.52 5.79
N VAL A 996 28.33 -20.75 5.49
CA VAL A 996 27.65 -21.06 4.22
C VAL A 996 26.36 -20.25 4.09
N TYR A 997 25.51 -20.22 5.13
CA TYR A 997 24.29 -19.41 5.10
C TYR A 997 24.59 -17.91 4.82
N SER A 998 25.56 -17.32 5.51
CA SER A 998 25.96 -15.93 5.28
C SER A 998 26.59 -15.71 3.89
N ALA A 999 27.26 -16.69 3.31
CA ALA A 999 27.86 -16.57 1.98
C ALA A 999 26.81 -16.50 0.83
N GLY A 1000 25.63 -17.09 1.04
CA GLY A 1000 24.45 -16.90 0.19
C GLY A 1000 24.72 -16.97 -1.32
N SER A 1001 24.52 -15.86 -2.04
CA SER A 1001 24.64 -15.79 -3.50
C SER A 1001 26.06 -16.04 -4.04
N PHE A 1002 27.11 -15.59 -3.34
CA PHE A 1002 28.48 -15.73 -3.84
C PHE A 1002 29.03 -17.16 -3.73
N LEU A 1003 28.31 -18.08 -3.08
CA LEU A 1003 28.59 -19.52 -3.15
C LEU A 1003 28.53 -20.07 -4.58
N ALA A 1004 27.79 -19.43 -5.49
CA ALA A 1004 27.83 -19.78 -6.90
C ALA A 1004 29.22 -19.53 -7.55
N GLY A 1005 30.14 -18.82 -6.89
CA GLY A 1005 31.56 -18.72 -7.25
C GLY A 1005 32.43 -19.92 -6.84
N LEU A 1006 31.88 -20.92 -6.14
CA LEU A 1006 32.58 -22.18 -5.84
C LEU A 1006 32.55 -23.14 -7.04
N THR A 1007 33.55 -24.02 -7.10
CA THR A 1007 33.53 -25.19 -7.99
C THR A 1007 32.59 -26.27 -7.46
N THR A 1008 32.07 -27.14 -8.34
CA THR A 1008 31.20 -28.27 -7.93
C THR A 1008 31.93 -29.23 -6.98
N SER A 1009 33.23 -29.44 -7.18
CA SER A 1009 34.10 -30.18 -6.26
C SER A 1009 34.16 -29.57 -4.86
N GLU A 1010 34.21 -28.25 -4.73
CA GLU A 1010 34.23 -27.57 -3.44
C GLU A 1010 32.85 -27.56 -2.77
N ILE A 1011 31.78 -27.35 -3.54
CA ILE A 1011 30.39 -27.47 -3.07
C ILE A 1011 30.17 -28.84 -2.40
N ASN A 1012 30.66 -29.92 -3.02
CA ASN A 1012 30.56 -31.28 -2.48
C ASN A 1012 31.33 -31.51 -1.15
N THR A 1013 32.18 -30.56 -0.71
CA THR A 1013 32.85 -30.62 0.61
C THR A 1013 32.15 -29.83 1.71
N LEU A 1014 31.29 -28.86 1.38
CA LEU A 1014 30.64 -27.95 2.33
C LEU A 1014 29.78 -28.72 3.35
N SER A 1015 29.61 -28.18 4.57
CA SER A 1015 28.56 -28.64 5.49
C SER A 1015 27.31 -27.77 5.32
N ILE A 1016 26.26 -28.31 4.68
CA ILE A 1016 25.07 -27.53 4.27
C ILE A 1016 23.79 -28.14 4.82
N ASN A 1017 23.10 -27.37 5.65
CA ASN A 1017 21.77 -27.70 6.19
C ASN A 1017 20.66 -27.03 5.38
N LEU A 1018 19.40 -27.44 5.61
CA LEU A 1018 18.22 -26.85 4.95
C LEU A 1018 18.22 -25.32 5.00
N ASP A 1019 18.70 -24.72 6.08
CA ASP A 1019 18.79 -23.26 6.24
C ASP A 1019 19.73 -22.62 5.21
N ALA A 1020 20.96 -23.14 5.08
CA ALA A 1020 21.90 -22.68 4.06
C ALA A 1020 21.40 -22.93 2.63
N VAL A 1021 20.75 -24.08 2.38
CA VAL A 1021 20.23 -24.46 1.06
C VAL A 1021 19.01 -23.62 0.68
N SER A 1022 18.13 -23.33 1.63
CA SER A 1022 17.00 -22.43 1.43
C SER A 1022 17.46 -21.01 1.08
N ARG A 1023 18.50 -20.50 1.74
CA ARG A 1023 19.14 -19.23 1.38
C ARG A 1023 19.83 -19.27 0.01
N MET A 1024 20.52 -20.36 -0.35
CA MET A 1024 21.06 -20.51 -1.71
C MET A 1024 19.95 -20.55 -2.77
N GLY A 1025 18.82 -21.17 -2.44
CA GLY A 1025 17.64 -21.32 -3.28
C GLY A 1025 16.77 -20.08 -3.45
N THR A 1026 17.07 -18.95 -2.78
CA THR A 1026 16.46 -17.64 -3.10
C THR A 1026 17.11 -16.97 -4.32
N PHE A 1027 18.20 -17.53 -4.85
CA PHE A 1027 18.92 -16.99 -6.00
C PHE A 1027 18.73 -17.89 -7.23
N SER A 1028 18.35 -17.31 -8.37
CA SER A 1028 18.15 -18.02 -9.64
C SER A 1028 19.46 -18.40 -10.35
N ASP A 1029 20.52 -17.62 -10.11
CA ASP A 1029 21.69 -17.46 -11.00
C ASP A 1029 22.75 -18.56 -10.84
N TRP A 1030 22.30 -19.78 -10.57
CA TRP A 1030 23.12 -20.98 -10.45
C TRP A 1030 23.09 -21.78 -11.76
N SER A 1031 24.23 -22.30 -12.20
CA SER A 1031 24.26 -23.32 -13.25
C SER A 1031 23.67 -24.63 -12.73
N ASP A 1032 23.01 -25.41 -13.60
CA ASP A 1032 22.29 -26.62 -13.19
C ASP A 1032 23.21 -27.66 -12.56
N SER A 1033 24.45 -27.75 -13.06
CA SER A 1033 25.54 -28.53 -12.47
C SER A 1033 25.87 -28.15 -11.01
N LYS A 1034 25.75 -26.86 -10.65
CA LYS A 1034 25.96 -26.39 -9.27
C LYS A 1034 24.69 -26.57 -8.42
N LYS A 1035 23.49 -26.40 -8.99
CA LYS A 1035 22.23 -26.77 -8.30
C LYS A 1035 22.22 -28.25 -7.92
N GLN A 1036 22.61 -29.12 -8.85
CA GLN A 1036 22.68 -30.55 -8.63
C GLN A 1036 23.72 -30.93 -7.56
N ALA A 1037 24.88 -30.28 -7.55
CA ALA A 1037 25.88 -30.43 -6.49
C ALA A 1037 25.32 -30.00 -5.12
N VAL A 1038 24.67 -28.84 -5.03
CA VAL A 1038 24.05 -28.33 -3.79
C VAL A 1038 22.94 -29.27 -3.29
N PHE A 1039 21.98 -29.65 -4.15
CA PHE A 1039 20.89 -30.56 -3.77
C PHE A 1039 21.42 -31.91 -3.30
N SER A 1040 22.33 -32.53 -4.07
CA SER A 1040 22.87 -33.86 -3.74
C SER A 1040 23.71 -33.82 -2.47
N ARG A 1041 24.50 -32.75 -2.25
CA ARG A 1041 25.30 -32.59 -1.04
C ARG A 1041 24.43 -32.35 0.20
N TRP A 1042 23.35 -31.58 0.08
CA TRP A 1042 22.36 -31.40 1.15
C TRP A 1042 21.70 -32.73 1.53
N LEU A 1043 21.22 -33.47 0.52
CA LEU A 1043 20.57 -34.76 0.71
C LEU A 1043 21.52 -35.76 1.38
N ALA A 1044 22.79 -35.79 0.97
CA ALA A 1044 23.82 -36.60 1.63
C ALA A 1044 24.10 -36.18 3.09
N TYR A 1045 24.00 -34.88 3.41
CA TYR A 1045 24.33 -34.34 4.73
C TYR A 1045 23.19 -34.47 5.76
N GLU A 1046 21.92 -34.21 5.38
CA GLU A 1046 20.77 -34.28 6.30
C GLU A 1046 19.91 -35.55 6.15
N LYS A 1047 19.94 -36.20 4.98
CA LYS A 1047 19.00 -37.28 4.60
C LYS A 1047 19.67 -38.58 4.17
N SER A 1048 20.99 -38.72 4.40
CA SER A 1048 21.79 -39.89 3.97
C SER A 1048 21.70 -40.23 2.46
N SER A 1049 21.37 -39.25 1.62
CA SER A 1049 21.09 -39.37 0.18
C SER A 1049 19.72 -39.97 -0.20
N ASP A 1050 18.79 -40.14 0.75
CA ASP A 1050 17.45 -40.67 0.50
C ASP A 1050 16.41 -39.56 0.26
N ALA A 1051 16.00 -39.38 -0.99
CA ALA A 1051 15.01 -38.39 -1.40
C ALA A 1051 13.57 -38.71 -0.93
N SER A 1052 13.27 -39.96 -0.56
CA SER A 1052 11.94 -40.33 -0.04
C SER A 1052 11.66 -39.74 1.35
N THR A 1053 12.71 -39.33 2.07
CA THR A 1053 12.64 -38.72 3.40
C THR A 1053 12.51 -37.19 3.39
N ILE A 1054 12.33 -36.58 2.20
CA ILE A 1054 12.05 -35.15 2.05
C ILE A 1054 10.60 -34.86 2.46
N THR A 1055 10.41 -33.83 3.29
CA THR A 1055 9.10 -33.33 3.72
C THR A 1055 8.63 -32.13 2.88
N SER A 1056 7.33 -31.80 2.94
CA SER A 1056 6.75 -30.69 2.17
C SER A 1056 7.32 -29.32 2.56
N SER A 1057 7.58 -29.05 3.84
CA SER A 1057 8.25 -27.81 4.26
C SER A 1057 9.72 -27.76 3.86
N GLU A 1058 10.43 -28.89 3.80
CA GLU A 1058 11.77 -28.93 3.21
C GLU A 1058 11.73 -28.57 1.72
N LEU A 1059 10.87 -29.24 0.94
CA LEU A 1059 10.73 -28.99 -0.50
C LEU A 1059 10.30 -27.54 -0.80
N ARG A 1060 9.33 -26.98 -0.07
CA ARG A 1060 8.94 -25.56 -0.17
C ARG A 1060 10.07 -24.60 0.19
N SER A 1061 11.00 -25.03 1.04
CA SER A 1061 12.17 -24.23 1.45
C SER A 1061 13.31 -24.23 0.44
N LEU A 1062 13.46 -25.27 -0.38
CA LEU A 1062 14.57 -25.40 -1.34
C LEU A 1062 14.57 -24.32 -2.44
N GLY A 1063 13.42 -23.75 -2.80
CA GLY A 1063 13.33 -22.74 -3.86
C GLY A 1063 13.95 -23.24 -5.17
N HIS A 1064 14.81 -22.44 -5.80
CA HIS A 1064 15.50 -22.82 -7.04
C HIS A 1064 16.38 -24.08 -6.93
N MET A 1065 16.78 -24.50 -5.71
CA MET A 1065 17.52 -25.76 -5.52
C MET A 1065 16.66 -27.02 -5.72
N THR A 1066 15.33 -26.87 -5.82
CA THR A 1066 14.43 -27.94 -6.30
C THR A 1066 14.82 -28.42 -7.69
N CYS A 1067 15.27 -27.50 -8.57
CA CYS A 1067 15.81 -27.83 -9.90
C CYS A 1067 17.25 -28.38 -9.86
N GLY A 1068 17.80 -28.67 -8.68
CA GLY A 1068 18.99 -29.51 -8.50
C GLY A 1068 18.68 -31.00 -8.35
N ALA A 1069 17.42 -31.39 -8.14
CA ALA A 1069 17.05 -32.80 -8.05
C ALA A 1069 17.25 -33.50 -9.42
N SER A 1070 17.96 -34.63 -9.46
CA SER A 1070 17.97 -35.49 -10.65
C SER A 1070 16.58 -36.10 -10.85
N THR A 1071 16.29 -36.59 -12.05
CA THR A 1071 15.03 -37.32 -12.33
C THR A 1071 14.79 -38.47 -11.34
N SER A 1072 15.86 -39.19 -10.96
CA SER A 1072 15.82 -40.25 -9.94
C SER A 1072 15.54 -39.75 -8.51
N HIS A 1073 15.99 -38.54 -8.14
CA HIS A 1073 15.62 -37.93 -6.86
C HIS A 1073 14.16 -37.46 -6.88
N ILE A 1074 13.69 -36.87 -7.98
CA ILE A 1074 12.30 -36.43 -8.13
C ILE A 1074 11.36 -37.63 -8.00
N SER A 1075 11.58 -38.69 -8.80
CA SER A 1075 10.76 -39.92 -8.80
C SER A 1075 10.63 -40.61 -7.42
N ALA A 1076 11.59 -40.36 -6.52
CA ALA A 1076 11.63 -40.95 -5.19
C ALA A 1076 10.96 -40.08 -4.10
N ILE A 1077 10.63 -38.82 -4.40
CA ILE A 1077 9.85 -37.95 -3.50
C ILE A 1077 8.40 -38.44 -3.49
N PRO A 1078 7.74 -38.58 -2.32
CA PRO A 1078 6.33 -38.97 -2.27
C PRO A 1078 5.44 -37.97 -3.00
N SER A 1079 4.51 -38.44 -3.84
CA SER A 1079 3.60 -37.56 -4.59
C SER A 1079 2.76 -36.65 -3.68
N SER A 1080 2.39 -37.10 -2.47
CA SER A 1080 1.72 -36.27 -1.46
C SER A 1080 2.59 -35.13 -0.91
N VAL A 1081 3.92 -35.32 -0.86
CA VAL A 1081 4.89 -34.27 -0.52
C VAL A 1081 4.97 -33.24 -1.66
N TYR A 1082 4.88 -33.68 -2.92
CA TYR A 1082 4.71 -32.78 -4.06
C TYR A 1082 3.38 -32.01 -3.97
N LYS A 1083 2.22 -32.67 -3.76
CA LYS A 1083 0.91 -31.99 -3.63
C LYS A 1083 0.96 -30.85 -2.60
N ALA A 1084 1.52 -31.13 -1.42
CA ALA A 1084 1.65 -30.17 -0.32
C ALA A 1084 2.78 -29.12 -0.51
N SER A 1085 3.45 -29.08 -1.66
CA SER A 1085 4.51 -28.11 -1.99
C SER A 1085 4.43 -27.55 -3.42
N ALA A 1086 3.47 -28.01 -4.23
CA ALA A 1086 3.31 -27.72 -5.64
C ALA A 1086 3.25 -26.22 -5.94
N ASP A 1087 2.71 -25.42 -5.02
CA ASP A 1087 2.68 -23.95 -5.11
C ASP A 1087 4.06 -23.34 -5.33
N THR A 1088 5.06 -23.83 -4.60
CA THR A 1088 6.45 -23.37 -4.70
C THR A 1088 7.24 -24.09 -5.79
N VAL A 1089 6.93 -25.36 -6.08
CA VAL A 1089 7.55 -26.11 -7.19
C VAL A 1089 7.08 -25.55 -8.54
N GLY A 1090 5.87 -24.99 -8.60
CA GLY A 1090 5.34 -24.25 -9.74
C GLY A 1090 5.89 -22.82 -9.91
N GLU A 1091 6.76 -22.35 -9.00
CA GLU A 1091 7.34 -20.99 -9.01
C GLU A 1091 8.87 -20.97 -9.29
N VAL A 1092 9.48 -22.14 -9.52
CA VAL A 1092 10.92 -22.22 -9.84
C VAL A 1092 11.19 -21.97 -11.32
N THR A 1093 12.32 -21.34 -11.64
CA THR A 1093 12.51 -20.66 -12.93
C THR A 1093 13.57 -21.31 -13.83
N THR A 1094 14.09 -22.49 -13.46
CA THR A 1094 15.29 -23.06 -14.11
C THR A 1094 15.34 -24.60 -14.03
N CYS A 1095 14.19 -25.27 -14.15
CA CYS A 1095 14.13 -26.73 -14.27
C CYS A 1095 14.22 -27.15 -15.74
N SER A 1096 15.01 -28.18 -16.03
CA SER A 1096 15.11 -28.78 -17.37
C SER A 1096 13.85 -29.56 -17.76
N GLU A 1097 13.60 -29.70 -19.05
CA GLU A 1097 12.46 -30.45 -19.63
C GLU A 1097 12.29 -31.84 -18.98
N PHE A 1098 13.38 -32.59 -18.79
CA PHE A 1098 13.35 -33.91 -18.13
C PHE A 1098 12.94 -33.85 -16.65
N GLN A 1099 13.25 -32.77 -15.92
CA GLN A 1099 12.80 -32.57 -14.54
C GLN A 1099 11.32 -32.18 -14.50
N LEU A 1100 10.87 -31.32 -15.42
CA LEU A 1100 9.45 -30.97 -15.56
C LEU A 1100 8.61 -32.21 -15.87
N GLN A 1101 9.09 -33.11 -16.75
CA GLN A 1101 8.47 -34.41 -17.06
C GLN A 1101 8.35 -35.34 -15.84
N GLN A 1102 9.24 -35.23 -14.83
CA GLN A 1102 9.07 -35.96 -13.57
C GLN A 1102 8.08 -35.26 -12.64
N TRP A 1103 8.18 -33.93 -12.47
CA TRP A 1103 7.24 -33.18 -11.61
C TRP A 1103 5.78 -33.29 -12.10
N ILE A 1104 5.54 -33.27 -13.41
CA ILE A 1104 4.19 -33.47 -13.97
C ILE A 1104 3.69 -34.92 -13.77
N THR A 1105 4.57 -35.89 -13.55
CA THR A 1105 4.18 -37.28 -13.22
C THR A 1105 3.62 -37.36 -11.79
N HIS A 1106 4.20 -36.62 -10.83
CA HIS A 1106 3.58 -36.46 -9.51
C HIS A 1106 2.27 -35.68 -9.59
N ALA A 1107 2.19 -34.61 -10.40
CA ALA A 1107 0.94 -33.88 -10.63
C ALA A 1107 -0.18 -34.79 -11.21
N LYS A 1108 0.13 -35.63 -12.20
CA LYS A 1108 -0.79 -36.64 -12.76
C LYS A 1108 -1.16 -37.77 -11.78
N THR A 1109 -0.34 -37.98 -10.74
CA THR A 1109 -0.65 -38.92 -9.65
C THR A 1109 -1.66 -38.31 -8.66
N GLU A 1110 -1.50 -37.03 -8.31
CA GLU A 1110 -2.30 -36.37 -7.26
C GLU A 1110 -3.57 -35.69 -7.77
N TYR A 1111 -3.55 -35.17 -9.00
CA TYR A 1111 -4.66 -34.43 -9.63
C TYR A 1111 -5.38 -35.23 -10.73
N GLY A 1112 -4.96 -36.47 -10.99
CA GLY A 1112 -5.50 -37.35 -12.02
C GLY A 1112 -4.71 -37.33 -13.33
N SER A 1113 -4.70 -38.46 -14.04
CA SER A 1113 -3.88 -38.66 -15.24
C SER A 1113 -4.40 -37.98 -16.50
N ASP A 1114 -5.71 -37.73 -16.58
CA ASP A 1114 -6.33 -36.96 -17.65
C ASP A 1114 -6.25 -35.47 -17.34
N VAL A 1115 -5.37 -34.77 -18.05
CA VAL A 1115 -5.11 -33.34 -17.88
C VAL A 1115 -6.27 -32.47 -18.36
N THR A 1116 -7.21 -32.98 -19.15
CA THR A 1116 -8.40 -32.23 -19.57
C THR A 1116 -9.41 -32.04 -18.43
N LEU A 1117 -9.29 -32.84 -17.36
CA LEU A 1117 -10.12 -32.76 -16.15
C LEU A 1117 -9.52 -31.84 -15.06
N TRP A 1118 -8.30 -31.31 -15.27
CA TRP A 1118 -7.66 -30.40 -14.31
C TRP A 1118 -8.33 -29.03 -14.32
N ASP A 1119 -8.91 -28.62 -13.20
CA ASP A 1119 -9.48 -27.28 -13.07
C ASP A 1119 -8.41 -26.17 -13.09
N SER A 1120 -8.89 -24.95 -13.34
CA SER A 1120 -8.14 -23.71 -13.36
C SER A 1120 -7.27 -23.47 -12.12
N ALA A 1121 -7.73 -23.86 -10.92
CA ALA A 1121 -6.95 -23.73 -9.69
C ALA A 1121 -5.78 -24.74 -9.66
N THR A 1122 -6.00 -25.97 -10.10
CA THR A 1122 -4.93 -26.98 -10.30
C THR A 1122 -3.89 -26.49 -11.31
N ILE A 1123 -4.30 -26.00 -12.48
CA ILE A 1123 -3.38 -25.43 -13.49
C ILE A 1123 -2.52 -24.31 -12.87
N THR A 1124 -3.15 -23.38 -12.14
CA THR A 1124 -2.43 -22.27 -11.47
C THR A 1124 -1.47 -22.77 -10.38
N ASN A 1125 -1.84 -23.84 -9.67
CA ASN A 1125 -1.01 -24.39 -8.59
C ASN A 1125 0.21 -25.14 -9.12
N VAL A 1126 0.05 -25.86 -10.24
CA VAL A 1126 1.14 -26.58 -10.95
C VAL A 1126 2.13 -25.60 -11.60
N GLY A 1127 1.67 -24.45 -12.12
CA GLY A 1127 2.53 -23.38 -12.64
C GLY A 1127 3.50 -23.86 -13.72
N ILE A 1128 4.77 -23.47 -13.64
CA ILE A 1128 5.84 -23.86 -14.59
C ILE A 1128 5.98 -25.37 -14.85
N VAL A 1129 5.51 -26.23 -13.94
CA VAL A 1129 5.51 -27.69 -14.13
C VAL A 1129 4.63 -28.13 -15.31
N ILE A 1130 3.69 -27.27 -15.77
CA ILE A 1130 2.91 -27.47 -17.00
C ILE A 1130 3.80 -27.67 -18.24
N GLY A 1131 5.02 -27.12 -18.24
CA GLY A 1131 6.05 -27.36 -19.27
C GLY A 1131 6.58 -28.81 -19.32
N GLY A 1132 6.18 -29.68 -18.38
CA GLY A 1132 6.44 -31.11 -18.43
C GLY A 1132 5.46 -31.89 -19.32
N LEU A 1133 4.34 -31.29 -19.74
CA LEU A 1133 3.38 -31.93 -20.62
C LEU A 1133 3.94 -32.21 -22.01
N THR A 1134 3.47 -33.29 -22.62
CA THR A 1134 3.78 -33.58 -24.03
C THR A 1134 3.05 -32.61 -24.96
N ALA A 1135 3.57 -32.39 -26.17
CA ALA A 1135 2.91 -31.56 -27.18
C ALA A 1135 1.47 -32.05 -27.50
N THR A 1136 1.23 -33.36 -27.44
CA THR A 1136 -0.11 -33.95 -27.58
C THR A 1136 -1.04 -33.52 -26.43
N GLU A 1137 -0.57 -33.57 -25.18
CA GLU A 1137 -1.36 -33.15 -24.02
C GLU A 1137 -1.63 -31.64 -24.04
N ILE A 1138 -0.64 -30.82 -24.42
CA ILE A 1138 -0.83 -29.38 -24.68
C ILE A 1138 -1.94 -29.15 -25.72
N SER A 1139 -1.97 -29.93 -26.81
CA SER A 1139 -3.03 -29.83 -27.84
C SER A 1139 -4.44 -30.20 -27.37
N THR A 1140 -4.58 -30.82 -26.19
CA THR A 1140 -5.88 -31.16 -25.57
C THR A 1140 -6.38 -30.15 -24.53
N LEU A 1141 -5.55 -29.18 -24.11
CA LEU A 1141 -5.93 -28.19 -23.11
C LEU A 1141 -7.09 -27.29 -23.59
N SER A 1142 -8.09 -27.11 -22.71
CA SER A 1142 -9.25 -26.26 -22.97
C SER A 1142 -8.94 -24.77 -22.80
N ALA A 1143 -9.81 -23.90 -23.35
CA ALA A 1143 -9.62 -22.46 -23.32
C ALA A 1143 -9.50 -21.88 -21.89
N SER A 1144 -10.28 -22.38 -20.93
CA SER A 1144 -10.22 -21.95 -19.52
C SER A 1144 -8.98 -22.46 -18.77
N GLN A 1145 -8.45 -23.62 -19.16
CA GLN A 1145 -7.15 -24.09 -18.67
C GLN A 1145 -6.03 -23.19 -19.19
N ILE A 1146 -6.08 -22.80 -20.46
CA ILE A 1146 -5.12 -21.88 -21.07
C ILE A 1146 -5.17 -20.49 -20.42
N ASP A 1147 -6.36 -19.91 -20.24
CA ASP A 1147 -6.62 -18.66 -19.47
C ASP A 1147 -6.10 -18.72 -18.01
N SER A 1148 -5.87 -19.92 -17.49
CA SER A 1148 -5.35 -20.15 -16.13
C SER A 1148 -3.84 -20.28 -16.03
N ILE A 1149 -3.12 -20.52 -17.14
CA ILE A 1149 -1.65 -20.53 -17.17
C ILE A 1149 -1.17 -19.08 -17.08
N ALA A 1150 -0.28 -18.74 -16.14
CA ALA A 1150 0.24 -17.37 -16.10
C ALA A 1150 1.12 -17.10 -17.32
N ALA A 1151 1.10 -15.88 -17.86
CA ALA A 1151 2.01 -15.46 -18.93
C ALA A 1151 3.50 -15.73 -18.58
N TYR A 1152 3.85 -15.69 -17.30
CA TYR A 1152 5.15 -16.10 -16.81
C TYR A 1152 5.46 -17.58 -17.09
N ASP A 1153 4.52 -18.48 -16.76
CA ASP A 1153 4.66 -19.93 -16.94
C ASP A 1153 4.74 -20.31 -18.43
N ILE A 1154 4.03 -19.59 -19.30
CA ILE A 1154 4.13 -19.73 -20.77
C ILE A 1154 5.59 -19.66 -21.23
N SER A 1155 6.40 -18.75 -20.67
CA SER A 1155 7.81 -18.58 -21.07
C SER A 1155 8.72 -19.78 -20.71
N TYR A 1156 8.27 -20.66 -19.80
CA TYR A 1156 8.99 -21.87 -19.36
C TYR A 1156 8.55 -23.16 -20.03
N ILE A 1157 7.48 -23.15 -20.84
CA ILE A 1157 7.08 -24.32 -21.63
C ILE A 1157 8.19 -24.61 -22.67
N PRO A 1158 8.83 -25.80 -22.67
CA PRO A 1158 9.87 -26.14 -23.64
C PRO A 1158 9.38 -25.96 -25.09
N PRO A 1159 10.21 -25.50 -26.05
CA PRO A 1159 9.79 -25.27 -27.43
C PRO A 1159 9.16 -26.50 -28.10
N THR A 1160 9.59 -27.69 -27.70
CA THR A 1160 9.01 -29.01 -28.04
C THR A 1160 7.54 -29.08 -27.64
N ALA A 1161 7.21 -28.91 -26.35
CA ALA A 1161 5.85 -28.92 -25.83
C ALA A 1161 5.02 -27.74 -26.37
N PHE A 1162 5.62 -26.55 -26.46
CA PHE A 1162 4.96 -25.33 -26.94
C PHE A 1162 4.49 -25.44 -28.40
N SER A 1163 5.21 -26.17 -29.25
CA SER A 1163 4.77 -26.44 -30.64
C SER A 1163 3.45 -27.21 -30.75
N GLY A 1164 2.98 -27.83 -29.65
CA GLY A 1164 1.69 -28.51 -29.55
C GLY A 1164 0.46 -27.60 -29.45
N PHE A 1165 0.61 -26.30 -29.16
CA PHE A 1165 -0.53 -25.38 -29.14
C PHE A 1165 -1.13 -25.20 -30.53
N THR A 1166 -2.37 -25.62 -30.72
CA THR A 1166 -3.11 -25.42 -31.98
C THR A 1166 -3.36 -23.94 -32.26
N THR A 1167 -3.58 -23.56 -33.53
CA THR A 1167 -3.96 -22.18 -33.89
C THR A 1167 -5.18 -21.68 -33.13
N THR A 1168 -6.19 -22.53 -32.95
CA THR A 1168 -7.39 -22.23 -32.15
C THR A 1168 -7.07 -21.94 -30.69
N GLN A 1169 -6.19 -22.72 -30.05
CA GLN A 1169 -5.73 -22.47 -28.69
C GLN A 1169 -4.88 -21.18 -28.57
N ILE A 1170 -4.03 -20.89 -29.56
CA ILE A 1170 -3.27 -19.63 -29.59
C ILE A 1170 -4.21 -18.42 -29.68
N TYR A 1171 -5.34 -18.52 -30.39
CA TYR A 1171 -6.39 -17.49 -30.37
C TYR A 1171 -7.16 -17.36 -29.06
N THR A 1172 -7.00 -18.28 -28.08
CA THR A 1172 -7.52 -18.11 -26.71
C THR A 1172 -6.47 -17.60 -25.73
N PHE A 1173 -5.24 -17.28 -26.18
CA PHE A 1173 -4.27 -16.62 -25.32
C PHE A 1173 -4.69 -15.17 -25.06
N ASP A 1174 -4.39 -14.65 -23.87
CA ASP A 1174 -4.41 -13.20 -23.65
C ASP A 1174 -3.17 -12.53 -24.29
N PRO A 1175 -3.20 -11.21 -24.56
CA PRO A 1175 -2.08 -10.52 -25.19
C PRO A 1175 -0.76 -10.62 -24.40
N SER A 1176 -0.78 -10.72 -23.08
CA SER A 1176 0.40 -10.88 -22.23
C SER A 1176 1.00 -12.28 -22.34
N GLN A 1177 0.17 -13.34 -22.36
CA GLN A 1177 0.60 -14.71 -22.62
C GLN A 1177 1.29 -14.85 -23.98
N ALA A 1178 0.67 -14.30 -25.03
CA ALA A 1178 1.25 -14.32 -26.37
C ALA A 1178 2.58 -13.54 -26.46
N GLN A 1179 2.70 -12.45 -25.71
CA GLN A 1179 3.90 -11.62 -25.65
C GLN A 1179 5.04 -12.23 -24.82
N ALA A 1180 4.73 -12.99 -23.77
CA ALA A 1180 5.71 -13.69 -22.95
C ALA A 1180 6.37 -14.90 -23.64
N SER A 1181 5.94 -15.24 -24.86
CA SER A 1181 6.61 -16.24 -25.69
C SER A 1181 8.09 -15.92 -25.91
N THR A 1182 8.95 -16.93 -25.90
CA THR A 1182 10.39 -16.79 -26.16
C THR A 1182 10.72 -16.85 -27.66
N SER A 1183 11.90 -16.37 -28.05
CA SER A 1183 12.39 -16.51 -29.43
C SER A 1183 12.53 -17.99 -29.85
N SER A 1184 12.99 -18.86 -28.94
CA SER A 1184 13.11 -20.30 -29.16
C SER A 1184 11.75 -20.97 -29.37
N GLN A 1185 10.73 -20.60 -28.59
CA GLN A 1185 9.36 -21.07 -28.75
C GLN A 1185 8.76 -20.65 -30.11
N ARG A 1186 8.86 -19.36 -30.47
CA ARG A 1186 8.38 -18.86 -31.78
C ARG A 1186 9.07 -19.55 -32.97
N SER A 1187 10.35 -19.87 -32.83
CA SER A 1187 11.12 -20.61 -33.84
C SER A 1187 10.69 -22.07 -34.02
N ALA A 1188 9.94 -22.64 -33.08
CA ALA A 1188 9.37 -23.98 -33.14
C ALA A 1188 7.92 -24.02 -33.67
N LEU A 1189 7.29 -22.87 -33.93
CA LEU A 1189 5.94 -22.77 -34.47
C LEU A 1189 5.91 -22.88 -36.01
N GLY A 1190 4.86 -23.53 -36.52
CA GLY A 1190 4.46 -23.42 -37.92
C GLY A 1190 3.94 -22.02 -38.27
N ALA A 1191 3.85 -21.72 -39.57
CA ALA A 1191 3.49 -20.39 -40.06
C ALA A 1191 2.14 -19.88 -39.52
N ASP A 1192 1.10 -20.74 -39.53
CA ASP A 1192 -0.24 -20.37 -39.09
C ASP A 1192 -0.30 -20.14 -37.57
N GLN A 1193 0.42 -20.95 -36.79
CA GLN A 1193 0.56 -20.78 -35.33
C GLN A 1193 1.26 -19.45 -35.00
N LEU A 1194 2.33 -19.11 -35.71
CA LEU A 1194 3.03 -17.84 -35.56
C LEU A 1194 2.14 -16.65 -35.96
N SER A 1195 1.36 -16.78 -37.03
CA SER A 1195 0.42 -15.75 -37.48
C SER A 1195 -0.69 -15.50 -36.45
N ALA A 1196 -1.25 -16.55 -35.86
CA ALA A 1196 -2.21 -16.44 -34.75
C ALA A 1196 -1.56 -15.75 -33.53
N LEU A 1197 -0.35 -16.17 -33.15
CA LEU A 1197 0.39 -15.58 -32.02
C LEU A 1197 0.68 -14.09 -32.24
N SER A 1198 1.06 -13.70 -33.47
CA SER A 1198 1.25 -12.30 -33.86
C SER A 1198 -0.03 -11.47 -33.74
N SER A 1199 -1.16 -12.03 -34.19
CA SER A 1199 -2.47 -11.38 -34.11
C SER A 1199 -2.89 -11.11 -32.67
N VAL A 1200 -2.67 -12.06 -31.75
CA VAL A 1200 -3.00 -11.91 -30.34
C VAL A 1200 -2.00 -11.02 -29.59
N ALA A 1201 -0.71 -11.17 -29.88
CA ALA A 1201 0.35 -10.34 -29.28
C ALA A 1201 0.37 -8.89 -29.78
N GLY A 1202 -0.42 -8.53 -30.80
CA GLY A 1202 -0.50 -7.19 -31.37
C GLY A 1202 0.77 -6.73 -32.11
N VAL A 1203 1.65 -7.65 -32.53
CA VAL A 1203 2.90 -7.33 -33.26
C VAL A 1203 3.25 -8.40 -34.28
N SER A 1204 3.95 -8.00 -35.35
CA SER A 1204 4.51 -8.95 -36.32
C SER A 1204 5.75 -9.67 -35.76
N TYR A 1205 5.72 -10.99 -35.78
CA TYR A 1205 6.87 -11.88 -35.57
C TYR A 1205 7.25 -12.53 -36.91
N SER A 1206 8.53 -12.76 -37.16
CA SER A 1206 9.00 -13.35 -38.42
C SER A 1206 10.05 -14.45 -38.19
N ASN A 1207 9.83 -15.63 -38.76
CA ASN A 1207 10.81 -16.73 -38.75
C ASN A 1207 11.91 -16.59 -39.83
N THR A 1208 11.99 -15.44 -40.51
CA THR A 1208 13.06 -15.15 -41.49
C THR A 1208 14.40 -14.87 -40.81
N ALA A 1209 15.46 -15.55 -41.25
CA ALA A 1209 16.80 -15.50 -40.66
C ALA A 1209 17.52 -14.13 -40.67
N ALA A 1210 16.89 -13.05 -41.15
CA ALA A 1210 17.42 -11.69 -41.08
C ALA A 1210 17.77 -11.23 -39.65
N GLY A 1211 17.02 -11.70 -38.63
CA GLY A 1211 17.33 -11.45 -37.21
C GLY A 1211 18.65 -12.06 -36.73
N ILE A 1212 19.10 -13.15 -37.38
CA ILE A 1212 20.36 -13.84 -37.08
C ILE A 1212 21.56 -13.04 -37.65
N GLN A 1213 21.38 -12.34 -38.77
CA GLN A 1213 22.46 -11.55 -39.37
C GLN A 1213 22.78 -10.27 -38.58
N CYS A 1214 21.80 -9.59 -37.99
CA CYS A 1214 22.08 -8.38 -37.19
C CYS A 1214 22.83 -8.72 -35.89
N SER A 1215 22.50 -9.85 -35.26
CA SER A 1215 23.18 -10.34 -34.05
C SER A 1215 24.58 -10.88 -34.35
N LEU A 1216 24.78 -11.62 -35.45
CA LEU A 1216 26.13 -12.03 -35.90
C LEU A 1216 27.00 -10.85 -36.34
N LEU A 1217 26.45 -9.83 -37.01
CA LEU A 1217 27.20 -8.62 -37.36
C LEU A 1217 27.60 -7.82 -36.11
N MET A 1218 26.72 -7.69 -35.11
CA MET A 1218 27.08 -7.07 -33.82
C MET A 1218 28.13 -7.90 -33.07
N ALA A 1219 28.05 -9.23 -33.07
CA ALA A 1219 29.05 -10.10 -32.45
C ALA A 1219 30.41 -10.06 -33.16
N LEU A 1220 30.43 -10.00 -34.49
CA LEU A 1220 31.65 -9.82 -35.29
C LEU A 1220 32.25 -8.42 -35.12
N LEU A 1221 31.43 -7.37 -35.04
CA LEU A 1221 31.89 -6.02 -34.73
C LEU A 1221 32.44 -5.91 -33.30
N LEU A 1222 31.76 -6.47 -32.30
CA LEU A 1222 32.23 -6.47 -30.92
C LEU A 1222 33.50 -7.29 -30.73
N SER A 1223 33.64 -8.45 -31.38
CA SER A 1223 34.86 -9.26 -31.32
C SER A 1223 36.03 -8.65 -32.12
N ALA A 1224 35.76 -7.96 -33.23
CA ALA A 1224 36.77 -7.18 -33.95
C ALA A 1224 37.23 -5.94 -33.15
N VAL A 1225 36.30 -5.21 -32.53
CA VAL A 1225 36.61 -4.08 -31.65
C VAL A 1225 37.37 -4.56 -30.40
N ALA A 1226 36.99 -5.70 -29.81
CA ALA A 1226 37.75 -6.31 -28.72
C ALA A 1226 39.18 -6.71 -29.14
N HIS A 1227 39.36 -7.31 -30.33
CA HIS A 1227 40.70 -7.60 -30.86
C HIS A 1227 41.53 -6.35 -31.15
N PHE A 1228 40.88 -5.22 -31.52
CA PHE A 1228 41.55 -3.94 -31.74
C PHE A 1228 41.95 -3.27 -30.41
N LEU A 1229 41.07 -3.32 -29.40
CA LEU A 1229 41.33 -2.84 -28.03
C LEU A 1229 42.27 -3.73 -27.21
N HIS A 1230 42.57 -4.95 -27.67
CA HIS A 1230 43.59 -5.84 -27.07
C HIS A 1230 44.95 -5.77 -27.81
N ARG A 1231 45.12 -4.77 -28.70
CA ARG A 1231 46.36 -4.46 -29.43
C ARG A 1231 46.78 -2.98 -29.36
N MET A 1232 46.15 -2.22 -28.45
CA MET A 1232 46.62 -0.91 -27.96
C MET A 1232 46.84 -1.00 -26.46
#